data_AF-A0AA42VP48-F1
#
_entry.id   AF-A0AA42VP48-F1
#
_cell.length_a   1.000
_cell.length_b   1.000
_cell.length_c   1.000
_cell.angle_alpha   90.00
_cell.angle_beta   90.00
_cell.angle_gamma   90.00
#
_symmetry.space_group_name_H-M   'P 1'
#
loop_
_entity.id
_entity.type
_entity.pdbx_description
1 polymer ?
#
loop_
_entity_poly.entity_id
_entity_poly.type
_entity_poly.pdbx_seq_one_letter_code
_entity_poly.pdbx_strand_id
1 'polypeptide(L)'
;MDIKELIQDADIRKVLFVDDDLRERPALRDVDLASPSAHLVSDILRDANDDDTEELVAIATAHGAKTGNVNELFESLHKPEVLAAAPDSIRVPYETARDKIRDAGAPVRKIIEWMKEWTGHDPVLRTVPSDTVDAANDIFDLLVIDYYLVGDSEAETTPYIKRMLELHETEDKPLLVVLMTSNGGGVIANMQAIKKEIARSSARFRILEKPSAAPGNGGLIAKERWAQALTQLATQRRLIIPMENFVGAWKASLQDAAKTMELRLLDLDGSAFAVLEATAKEDSMEVEEYLSDLLSRRVTAEAEERGDVLKSVKALQQAMETDRNKIMPILNRGVELRDAQFGIRSLMSDVIWHRPAWWQAHEDVPAVPEPEVVEAAPDEDAAEEVGDAGGALDGTADLARRAGKGEVVRRLEEVMAGARNEHLDAHAKRLQRAATVERLQWLKRHVRFGTVLKERRANGRYILNVTQACDVQHVLLDQVKDAGYLFIRGDLAPVDAGVSGGGKMVESQYFLSDRNVDSFKAFHWNLRQPYTPRISDLLGELEDYMIVGQLRYESAYRVLAKFASQATRVAEMRMPKFFRWPVHIYQLDRQKKWVLINRDVPLSSSAWHMDGQGWQIQFSIEEAALAVELCRDLVVPHREGEADDPMSEEDKGKLMNALSRGVTLKGGTQPIGSSLATAVRVVAATDQSESELAESLEKKVNAKSKPVGHVAFVLVSAHK
;
A
#
# COMPACT_ATOMS: atom_id res chain seq x y z
N MET A 1 -21.55 -12.83 5.91
CA MET A 1 -21.90 -14.15 5.37
C MET A 1 -21.14 -15.15 6.20
N ASP A 2 -21.80 -16.20 6.68
CA ASP A 2 -21.13 -17.22 7.51
C ASP A 2 -20.10 -17.99 6.66
N ILE A 3 -18.95 -18.34 7.24
CA ILE A 3 -17.89 -19.08 6.53
C ILE A 3 -18.41 -20.42 6.00
N LYS A 4 -19.32 -21.06 6.74
CA LYS A 4 -19.94 -22.33 6.35
C LYS A 4 -20.79 -22.19 5.08
N GLU A 5 -21.60 -21.13 5.00
CA GLU A 5 -22.40 -20.81 3.83
C GLU A 5 -21.51 -20.59 2.60
N LEU A 6 -20.40 -19.84 2.76
CA LEU A 6 -19.46 -19.58 1.67
C LEU A 6 -18.74 -20.83 1.18
N ILE A 7 -18.34 -21.73 2.10
CA ILE A 7 -17.70 -23.00 1.77
C ILE A 7 -18.67 -23.93 1.03
N GLN A 8 -19.93 -23.95 1.45
CA GLN A 8 -21.00 -24.70 0.78
C GLN A 8 -21.28 -24.12 -0.62
N ASP A 9 -21.40 -22.80 -0.76
CA ASP A 9 -21.59 -22.11 -2.03
C ASP A 9 -20.44 -22.34 -3.03
N ALA A 10 -19.21 -22.47 -2.51
CA ALA A 10 -18.02 -22.79 -3.28
C ALA A 10 -17.84 -24.29 -3.54
N ASP A 11 -18.72 -25.13 -3.00
CA ASP A 11 -18.73 -26.57 -3.09
C ASP A 11 -17.42 -27.24 -2.66
N ILE A 12 -16.85 -26.79 -1.53
CA ILE A 12 -15.64 -27.38 -0.95
C ILE A 12 -16.07 -28.51 0.00
N ARG A 13 -15.96 -29.76 -0.45
CA ARG A 13 -16.39 -30.94 0.33
C ARG A 13 -15.26 -31.91 0.61
N LYS A 14 -14.43 -32.19 -0.39
CA LYS A 14 -13.30 -33.14 -0.26
C LYS A 14 -12.01 -32.38 -0.01
N VAL A 15 -11.55 -32.40 1.24
CA VAL A 15 -10.29 -31.76 1.65
C VAL A 15 -9.22 -32.82 1.88
N LEU A 16 -8.05 -32.65 1.26
CA LEU A 16 -6.88 -33.50 1.47
C LEU A 16 -5.84 -32.76 2.32
N PHE A 17 -5.43 -33.36 3.43
CA PHE A 17 -4.30 -32.92 4.26
C PHE A 17 -3.08 -33.78 3.98
N VAL A 18 -1.93 -33.13 3.75
CA VAL A 18 -0.65 -33.78 3.47
C VAL A 18 0.43 -33.15 4.35
N ASP A 19 0.91 -33.90 5.33
CA ASP A 19 1.88 -33.41 6.32
C ASP A 19 2.60 -34.63 6.95
N ASP A 20 3.90 -34.55 7.16
CA ASP A 20 4.71 -35.61 7.75
C ASP A 20 4.60 -35.68 9.29
N ASP A 21 4.11 -34.61 9.93
CA ASP A 21 3.78 -34.55 11.36
C ASP A 21 2.47 -35.29 11.70
N LEU A 22 1.69 -35.73 10.69
CA LEU A 22 0.46 -36.51 10.91
C LEU A 22 0.72 -37.98 11.24
N ARG A 23 1.98 -38.42 11.27
CA ARG A 23 2.35 -39.79 11.65
C ARG A 23 1.91 -40.09 13.09
N GLU A 24 1.27 -41.24 13.28
CA GLU A 24 0.85 -41.69 14.62
C GLU A 24 1.95 -42.45 15.37
N ARG A 25 2.97 -42.93 14.66
CA ARG A 25 4.00 -43.83 15.19
C ARG A 25 5.39 -43.33 14.82
N PRO A 26 6.37 -43.38 15.75
CA PRO A 26 7.75 -43.01 15.46
C PRO A 26 8.43 -44.01 14.54
N ALA A 27 9.31 -43.52 13.67
CA ALA A 27 10.27 -44.37 12.98
C ALA A 27 11.47 -44.65 13.89
N LEU A 28 12.27 -45.67 13.58
CA LEU A 28 13.45 -46.04 14.37
C LEU A 28 14.41 -44.85 14.56
N ARG A 29 14.61 -44.04 13.51
CA ARG A 29 15.40 -42.81 13.56
C ARG A 29 14.87 -41.79 14.59
N ASP A 30 13.55 -41.66 14.72
CA ASP A 30 12.94 -40.72 15.67
C ASP A 30 13.20 -41.17 17.12
N VAL A 31 13.23 -42.49 17.34
CA VAL A 31 13.56 -43.11 18.64
C VAL A 31 15.04 -42.98 18.97
N ASP A 32 15.92 -43.16 17.99
CA ASP A 32 17.37 -42.96 18.18
C ASP A 32 17.69 -41.50 18.53
N LEU A 33 17.02 -40.52 17.90
CA LEU A 33 17.15 -39.10 18.25
C LEU A 33 16.64 -38.76 19.66
N ALA A 34 15.77 -39.61 20.23
CA ALA A 34 15.30 -39.51 21.60
C ALA A 34 16.14 -40.35 22.58
N SER A 35 17.05 -41.17 22.09
CA SER A 35 17.89 -42.06 22.89
C SER A 35 19.14 -41.33 23.41
N PRO A 36 19.73 -41.78 24.54
CA PRO A 36 21.04 -41.32 24.97
C PRO A 36 22.09 -41.66 23.89
N SER A 37 23.00 -40.73 23.60
CA SER A 37 24.00 -40.90 22.53
C SER A 37 24.99 -42.06 22.74
N ALA A 38 25.02 -42.67 23.92
CA ALA A 38 25.82 -43.86 24.24
C ALA A 38 25.06 -45.19 24.05
N HIS A 39 23.73 -45.16 23.90
CA HIS A 39 22.86 -46.34 23.86
C HIS A 39 21.67 -46.07 22.92
N LEU A 40 21.90 -46.18 21.61
CA LEU A 40 20.85 -46.03 20.60
C LEU A 40 19.98 -47.29 20.56
N VAL A 41 18.67 -47.11 20.45
CA VAL A 41 17.73 -48.24 20.34
C VAL A 41 18.00 -49.06 19.09
N SER A 42 18.44 -48.45 17.98
CA SER A 42 18.87 -49.21 16.80
C SER A 42 20.03 -50.15 17.06
N ASP A 43 20.94 -49.79 17.97
CA ASP A 43 22.12 -50.59 18.29
C ASP A 43 21.76 -51.72 19.24
N ILE A 44 20.91 -51.44 20.24
CA ILE A 44 20.31 -52.44 21.14
C ILE A 44 19.60 -53.52 20.29
N LEU A 45 18.65 -53.12 19.45
CA LEU A 45 17.85 -54.05 18.63
C LEU A 45 18.66 -54.84 17.59
N ARG A 46 19.88 -54.40 17.25
CA ARG A 46 20.79 -55.10 16.34
C ARG A 46 21.66 -56.14 17.06
N ASP A 47 21.94 -55.95 18.34
CA ASP A 47 22.71 -56.91 19.12
C ASP A 47 21.78 -57.98 19.70
N ALA A 48 21.84 -59.17 19.10
CA ALA A 48 21.03 -60.30 19.51
C ALA A 48 21.40 -60.87 20.89
N ASN A 49 22.55 -60.48 21.45
CA ASN A 49 22.98 -60.92 22.80
C ASN A 49 22.82 -59.81 23.85
N ASP A 50 22.19 -58.69 23.49
CA ASP A 50 21.83 -57.66 24.46
C ASP A 50 20.63 -58.13 25.27
N ASP A 51 20.73 -58.02 26.60
CA ASP A 51 19.71 -58.50 27.55
C ASP A 51 18.33 -57.87 27.25
N ASP A 52 18.28 -56.60 26.85
CA ASP A 52 17.03 -55.89 26.54
C ASP A 52 16.42 -56.36 25.20
N THR A 53 17.26 -56.79 24.25
CA THR A 53 16.80 -57.37 22.98
C THR A 53 16.24 -58.77 23.18
N GLU A 54 16.89 -59.62 23.98
CA GLU A 54 16.36 -60.95 24.31
C GLU A 54 15.02 -60.86 25.04
N GLU A 55 14.91 -59.93 26.01
CA GLU A 55 13.67 -59.67 26.74
C GLU A 55 12.55 -59.17 25.80
N LEU A 56 12.84 -58.21 24.92
CA LEU A 56 11.87 -57.72 23.95
C LEU A 56 11.41 -58.81 22.97
N VAL A 57 12.30 -59.69 22.50
CA VAL A 57 11.94 -60.82 21.64
C VAL A 57 10.99 -61.78 22.36
N ALA A 58 11.23 -62.07 23.64
CA ALA A 58 10.35 -62.93 24.44
C ALA A 58 8.95 -62.30 24.60
N ILE A 59 8.88 -61.01 24.93
CA ILE A 59 7.63 -60.25 25.06
C ILE A 59 6.87 -60.20 23.72
N ALA A 60 7.55 -59.82 22.64
CA ALA A 60 6.97 -59.73 21.31
C ALA A 60 6.42 -61.09 20.84
N THR A 61 7.13 -62.18 21.12
CA THR A 61 6.69 -63.55 20.80
C THR A 61 5.45 -63.95 21.62
N ALA A 62 5.43 -63.64 22.92
CA ALA A 62 4.28 -63.90 23.79
C ALA A 62 3.00 -63.18 23.34
N HIS A 63 3.14 -62.02 22.70
CA HIS A 63 2.05 -61.24 22.11
C HIS A 63 1.85 -61.46 20.59
N GLY A 64 2.41 -62.54 20.04
CA GLY A 64 2.23 -62.96 18.65
C GLY A 64 2.69 -61.92 17.62
N ALA A 65 3.73 -61.16 17.92
CA ALA A 65 4.42 -60.29 16.95
C ALA A 65 5.54 -61.05 16.23
N LYS A 66 5.93 -60.55 15.06
CA LYS A 66 7.09 -61.08 14.32
C LYS A 66 8.37 -60.45 14.89
N THR A 67 9.44 -61.22 14.94
CA THR A 67 10.73 -60.84 15.53
C THR A 67 11.92 -61.23 14.65
N GLY A 68 11.69 -61.49 13.35
CA GLY A 68 12.68 -62.09 12.45
C GLY A 68 13.80 -61.15 12.01
N ASN A 69 13.65 -59.83 12.22
CA ASN A 69 14.67 -58.83 11.97
C ASN A 69 14.41 -57.56 12.79
N VAL A 70 15.36 -56.62 12.78
CA VAL A 70 15.31 -55.36 13.54
C VAL A 70 14.05 -54.55 13.25
N ASN A 71 13.61 -54.49 11.98
CA ASN A 71 12.42 -53.72 11.62
C ASN A 71 11.15 -54.40 12.14
N GLU A 72 11.04 -55.72 12.03
CA GLU A 72 9.91 -56.49 12.58
C GLU A 72 9.86 -56.39 14.12
N LEU A 73 11.02 -56.45 14.77
CA LEU A 73 11.15 -56.30 16.21
C LEU A 73 10.77 -54.87 16.66
N PHE A 74 11.23 -53.85 15.94
CA PHE A 74 10.82 -52.47 16.19
C PHE A 74 9.31 -52.25 15.94
N GLU A 75 8.76 -52.80 14.85
CA GLU A 75 7.32 -52.74 14.56
C GLU A 75 6.47 -53.43 15.64
N SER A 76 7.03 -54.39 16.37
CA SER A 76 6.33 -55.03 17.50
C SER A 76 5.98 -54.03 18.61
N LEU A 77 6.80 -52.99 18.82
CA LEU A 77 6.59 -51.91 19.79
C LEU A 77 5.38 -51.03 19.43
N HIS A 78 4.85 -51.14 18.21
CA HIS A 78 3.60 -50.49 17.84
C HIS A 78 2.37 -51.07 18.57
N LYS A 79 2.48 -52.27 19.14
CA LYS A 79 1.42 -52.88 19.95
C LYS A 79 1.49 -52.32 21.39
N PRO A 80 0.41 -51.72 21.92
CA PRO A 80 0.41 -51.15 23.27
C PRO A 80 0.83 -52.14 24.36
N GLU A 81 0.46 -53.41 24.22
CA GLU A 81 0.78 -54.46 25.20
C GLU A 81 2.27 -54.80 25.20
N VAL A 82 2.91 -54.81 24.03
CA VAL A 82 4.36 -55.05 23.89
C VAL A 82 5.14 -53.85 24.42
N LEU A 83 4.74 -52.63 24.07
CA LEU A 83 5.40 -51.40 24.54
C LEU A 83 5.34 -51.26 26.06
N ALA A 84 4.19 -51.58 26.67
CA ALA A 84 4.02 -51.46 28.12
C ALA A 84 4.89 -52.44 28.92
N ALA A 85 5.25 -53.58 28.32
CA ALA A 85 6.11 -54.59 28.93
C ALA A 85 7.58 -54.46 28.52
N ALA A 86 7.91 -53.63 27.51
CA ALA A 86 9.26 -53.50 26.99
C ALA A 86 10.23 -52.87 28.01
N PRO A 87 11.54 -53.21 27.94
CA PRO A 87 12.57 -52.63 28.79
C PRO A 87 12.61 -51.10 28.72
N ASP A 88 12.92 -50.43 29.84
CA ASP A 88 12.90 -48.97 29.95
C ASP A 88 13.89 -48.29 28.98
N SER A 89 15.02 -48.92 28.70
CA SER A 89 16.02 -48.49 27.71
C SER A 89 15.46 -48.34 26.29
N ILE A 90 14.41 -49.08 25.95
CA ILE A 90 13.72 -49.05 24.65
C ILE A 90 12.39 -48.28 24.75
N ARG A 91 11.62 -48.55 25.81
CA ARG A 91 10.29 -47.97 26.06
C ARG A 91 10.35 -46.46 26.26
N VAL A 92 11.28 -45.95 27.09
CA VAL A 92 11.36 -44.51 27.39
C VAL A 92 11.75 -43.69 26.16
N PRO A 93 12.78 -44.04 25.36
CA PRO A 93 13.05 -43.33 24.11
C PRO A 93 11.91 -43.42 23.12
N TYR A 94 11.24 -44.58 23.00
CA TYR A 94 10.09 -44.75 22.12
C TYR A 94 8.92 -43.85 22.54
N GLU A 95 8.56 -43.84 23.83
CA GLU A 95 7.51 -42.98 24.37
C GLU A 95 7.85 -41.50 24.21
N THR A 96 9.13 -41.13 24.43
CA THR A 96 9.61 -39.75 24.23
C THR A 96 9.51 -39.33 22.76
N ALA A 97 9.91 -40.19 21.83
CA ALA A 97 9.76 -39.93 20.40
C ALA A 97 8.28 -39.82 19.99
N ARG A 98 7.42 -40.70 20.51
CA ARG A 98 5.97 -40.66 20.29
C ARG A 98 5.36 -39.36 20.81
N ASP A 99 5.75 -38.90 21.99
CA ASP A 99 5.27 -37.64 22.56
C ASP A 99 5.75 -36.43 21.75
N LYS A 100 7.01 -36.42 21.29
CA LYS A 100 7.53 -35.38 20.38
C LYS A 100 6.75 -35.31 19.06
N ILE A 101 6.46 -36.45 18.44
CA ILE A 101 5.63 -36.51 17.21
C ILE A 101 4.21 -36.04 17.50
N ARG A 102 3.64 -36.43 18.64
CA ARG A 102 2.30 -35.97 19.04
C ARG A 102 2.26 -34.45 19.17
N ASP A 103 3.28 -33.87 19.79
CA ASP A 103 3.39 -32.42 20.01
C ASP A 103 3.65 -31.67 18.70
N ALA A 104 4.47 -32.22 17.80
CA ALA A 104 4.72 -31.68 16.46
C ALA A 104 3.45 -31.68 15.58
N GLY A 105 2.64 -32.75 15.64
CA GLY A 105 1.36 -32.83 14.91
C GLY A 105 0.18 -32.08 15.56
N ALA A 106 0.34 -31.54 16.78
CA ALA A 106 -0.75 -30.86 17.48
C ALA A 106 -1.26 -29.58 16.76
N PRO A 107 -0.41 -28.70 16.21
CA PRO A 107 -0.84 -27.59 15.36
C PRO A 107 -1.67 -28.03 14.15
N VAL A 108 -1.27 -29.11 13.45
CA VAL A 108 -1.96 -29.63 12.27
C VAL A 108 -3.33 -30.19 12.64
N ARG A 109 -3.42 -30.93 13.75
CA ARG A 109 -4.69 -31.45 14.29
C ARG A 109 -5.69 -30.34 14.62
N LYS A 110 -5.24 -29.20 15.17
CA LYS A 110 -6.10 -28.02 15.40
C LYS A 110 -6.67 -27.47 14.09
N ILE A 111 -5.86 -27.39 13.03
CA ILE A 111 -6.33 -26.95 11.72
C ILE A 111 -7.37 -27.93 11.17
N ILE A 112 -7.14 -29.24 11.30
CA ILE A 112 -8.10 -30.27 10.90
C ILE A 112 -9.44 -30.10 11.63
N GLU A 113 -9.42 -29.83 12.94
CA GLU A 113 -10.65 -29.55 13.71
C GLU A 113 -11.40 -28.32 13.18
N TRP A 114 -10.69 -27.23 12.87
CA TRP A 114 -11.31 -26.04 12.27
C TRP A 114 -11.91 -26.34 10.90
N MET A 115 -11.21 -27.12 10.06
CA MET A 115 -11.72 -27.52 8.76
C MET A 115 -12.98 -28.38 8.88
N LYS A 116 -13.04 -29.30 9.84
CA LYS A 116 -14.25 -30.09 10.14
C LYS A 116 -15.40 -29.18 10.57
N GLU A 117 -15.12 -28.20 11.43
CA GLU A 117 -16.11 -27.21 11.89
C GLU A 117 -16.71 -26.42 10.72
N TRP A 118 -15.87 -25.99 9.78
CA TRP A 118 -16.25 -25.12 8.66
C TRP A 118 -16.85 -25.84 7.46
N THR A 119 -16.36 -27.04 7.13
CA THR A 119 -16.86 -27.84 5.99
C THR A 119 -18.00 -28.78 6.35
N GLY A 120 -18.11 -29.18 7.63
CA GLY A 120 -19.06 -30.20 8.07
C GLY A 120 -18.68 -31.63 7.66
N HIS A 121 -17.48 -31.84 7.12
CA HIS A 121 -16.98 -33.14 6.65
C HIS A 121 -15.62 -33.46 7.26
N ASP A 122 -15.32 -34.75 7.43
CA ASP A 122 -13.99 -35.22 7.84
C ASP A 122 -13.01 -35.13 6.65
N PRO A 123 -11.87 -34.39 6.79
CA PRO A 123 -10.84 -34.36 5.77
C PRO A 123 -10.18 -35.72 5.56
N VAL A 124 -9.70 -35.97 4.35
CA VAL A 124 -8.82 -37.09 4.03
C VAL A 124 -7.42 -36.74 4.51
N LEU A 125 -6.82 -37.59 5.32
CA LEU A 125 -5.49 -37.40 5.87
C LEU A 125 -4.50 -38.30 5.15
N ARG A 126 -3.36 -37.74 4.72
CA ARG A 126 -2.27 -38.49 4.12
C ARG A 126 -0.95 -38.13 4.79
N THR A 127 -0.26 -39.14 5.29
CA THR A 127 1.13 -39.03 5.74
C THR A 127 2.07 -39.32 4.58
N VAL A 128 3.19 -38.63 4.55
CA VAL A 128 4.20 -38.80 3.51
C VAL A 128 5.44 -39.47 4.11
N PRO A 129 5.81 -40.68 3.67
CA PRO A 129 7.07 -41.31 4.07
C PRO A 129 8.25 -40.64 3.36
N SER A 130 9.44 -40.73 3.95
CA SER A 130 10.63 -39.95 3.61
C SER A 130 11.23 -40.15 2.21
N ASP A 131 10.71 -41.11 1.43
CA ASP A 131 11.47 -41.67 0.30
C ASP A 131 10.78 -41.49 -1.06
N THR A 132 9.48 -41.10 -1.12
CA THR A 132 8.79 -40.68 -2.36
C THR A 132 7.35 -40.25 -2.07
N VAL A 133 6.90 -39.14 -2.68
CA VAL A 133 5.53 -38.64 -2.52
C VAL A 133 4.68 -38.99 -3.74
N ASP A 134 3.89 -40.05 -3.63
CA ASP A 134 2.87 -40.36 -4.64
C ASP A 134 1.66 -39.44 -4.48
N ALA A 135 1.20 -38.83 -5.57
CA ALA A 135 -0.04 -38.03 -5.54
C ALA A 135 -1.26 -38.93 -5.27
N ALA A 136 -2.34 -38.35 -4.75
CA ALA A 136 -3.60 -39.08 -4.69
C ALA A 136 -4.22 -39.12 -6.10
N ASN A 137 -4.87 -40.23 -6.46
CA ASN A 137 -5.55 -40.36 -7.75
C ASN A 137 -7.01 -39.88 -7.72
N ASP A 138 -7.45 -39.36 -6.57
CA ASP A 138 -8.81 -38.85 -6.39
C ASP A 138 -8.89 -37.33 -6.65
N ILE A 139 -10.09 -36.88 -7.02
CA ILE A 139 -10.42 -35.46 -7.18
C ILE A 139 -10.84 -34.87 -5.82
N PHE A 140 -10.20 -33.76 -5.45
CA PHE A 140 -10.39 -32.98 -4.23
C PHE A 140 -10.71 -31.51 -4.55
N ASP A 141 -11.37 -30.85 -3.61
CA ASP A 141 -11.71 -29.43 -3.72
C ASP A 141 -10.61 -28.53 -3.16
N LEU A 142 -9.94 -29.01 -2.11
CA LEU A 142 -8.92 -28.27 -1.37
C LEU A 142 -7.79 -29.20 -0.94
N LEU A 143 -6.56 -28.82 -1.31
CA LEU A 143 -5.32 -29.42 -0.84
C LEU A 143 -4.72 -28.54 0.27
N VAL A 144 -4.51 -29.09 1.46
CA VAL A 144 -3.75 -28.46 2.54
C VAL A 144 -2.46 -29.24 2.71
N ILE A 145 -1.32 -28.61 2.46
CA ILE A 145 -0.02 -29.30 2.39
C ILE A 145 1.07 -28.53 3.12
N ASP A 146 1.92 -29.24 3.86
CA ASP A 146 3.08 -28.62 4.48
C ASP A 146 4.11 -28.18 3.45
N TYR A 147 4.73 -27.02 3.68
CA TYR A 147 5.75 -26.48 2.80
C TYR A 147 7.04 -27.30 2.86
N TYR A 148 7.43 -27.78 4.05
CA TYR A 148 8.63 -28.58 4.28
C TYR A 148 8.27 -30.06 4.43
N LEU A 149 7.73 -30.65 3.37
CA LEU A 149 7.01 -31.92 3.43
C LEU A 149 7.87 -33.13 3.83
N VAL A 150 9.15 -33.16 3.47
CA VAL A 150 10.04 -34.30 3.74
C VAL A 150 11.36 -33.78 4.31
N GLY A 151 11.65 -34.14 5.55
CA GLY A 151 12.96 -33.90 6.18
C GLY A 151 13.35 -32.42 6.21
N ASP A 152 12.38 -31.55 6.54
CA ASP A 152 12.53 -30.09 6.55
C ASP A 152 12.92 -29.48 5.18
N SER A 153 12.60 -30.17 4.07
CA SER A 153 12.88 -29.73 2.70
C SER A 153 11.61 -29.49 1.88
N GLU A 154 11.65 -28.45 1.05
CA GLU A 154 10.59 -28.11 0.09
C GLU A 154 10.65 -28.92 -1.22
N ALA A 155 11.69 -29.73 -1.43
CA ALA A 155 12.00 -30.34 -2.71
C ALA A 155 10.85 -31.20 -3.28
N GLU A 156 10.12 -31.88 -2.41
CA GLU A 156 9.01 -32.77 -2.78
C GLU A 156 7.64 -32.06 -2.82
N THR A 157 7.52 -30.90 -2.17
CA THR A 157 6.27 -30.15 -2.06
C THR A 157 5.79 -29.64 -3.43
N THR A 158 6.68 -28.99 -4.18
CA THR A 158 6.32 -28.43 -5.50
C THR A 158 5.96 -29.52 -6.52
N PRO A 159 6.73 -30.60 -6.70
CA PRO A 159 6.35 -31.72 -7.56
C PRO A 159 4.99 -32.32 -7.20
N TYR A 160 4.69 -32.50 -5.91
CA TYR A 160 3.40 -33.04 -5.47
C TYR A 160 2.24 -32.14 -5.89
N ILE A 161 2.35 -30.84 -5.64
CA ILE A 161 1.32 -29.87 -6.01
C ILE A 161 1.09 -29.85 -7.52
N LYS A 162 2.16 -29.93 -8.34
CA LYS A 162 2.03 -29.99 -9.81
C LYS A 162 1.21 -31.20 -10.26
N ARG A 163 1.53 -32.40 -9.75
CA ARG A 163 0.80 -33.63 -10.08
C ARG A 163 -0.69 -33.51 -9.72
N MET A 164 -0.98 -32.97 -8.53
CA MET A 164 -2.36 -32.73 -8.11
C MET A 164 -3.06 -31.72 -9.03
N LEU A 165 -2.40 -30.63 -9.42
CA LEU A 165 -2.98 -29.64 -10.33
C LEU A 165 -3.23 -30.20 -11.74
N GLU A 166 -2.32 -31.03 -12.25
CA GLU A 166 -2.47 -31.73 -13.54
C GLU A 166 -3.66 -32.69 -13.50
N LEU A 167 -3.83 -33.44 -12.41
CA LEU A 167 -4.99 -34.32 -12.22
C LEU A 167 -6.34 -33.56 -12.25
N HIS A 168 -6.35 -32.28 -11.83
CA HIS A 168 -7.55 -31.46 -11.73
C HIS A 168 -7.69 -30.46 -12.89
N GLU A 169 -6.89 -30.57 -13.96
CA GLU A 169 -6.85 -29.55 -15.02
C GLU A 169 -8.15 -29.46 -15.83
N THR A 170 -8.86 -30.59 -16.00
CA THR A 170 -10.12 -30.66 -16.75
C THR A 170 -11.37 -30.43 -15.90
N GLU A 171 -11.21 -30.22 -14.60
CA GLU A 171 -12.34 -30.04 -13.69
C GLU A 171 -12.94 -28.63 -13.81
N ASP A 172 -14.27 -28.54 -13.88
CA ASP A 172 -14.99 -27.25 -13.91
C ASP A 172 -14.70 -26.39 -12.67
N LYS A 173 -14.42 -27.06 -11.55
CA LYS A 173 -14.08 -26.43 -10.28
C LYS A 173 -12.58 -26.61 -10.01
N PRO A 174 -11.77 -25.54 -10.09
CA PRO A 174 -10.34 -25.67 -9.91
C PRO A 174 -10.01 -26.10 -8.47
N LEU A 175 -8.96 -26.91 -8.35
CA LEU A 175 -8.35 -27.28 -7.07
C LEU A 175 -7.81 -26.03 -6.36
N LEU A 176 -8.24 -25.85 -5.11
CA LEU A 176 -7.69 -24.85 -4.20
C LEU A 176 -6.52 -25.43 -3.42
N VAL A 177 -5.54 -24.61 -3.09
CA VAL A 177 -4.33 -25.06 -2.38
C VAL A 177 -4.00 -24.12 -1.22
N VAL A 178 -3.76 -24.69 -0.05
CA VAL A 178 -3.22 -24.01 1.12
C VAL A 178 -1.88 -24.63 1.46
N LEU A 179 -0.83 -23.82 1.37
CA LEU A 179 0.51 -24.14 1.84
C LEU A 179 0.60 -23.73 3.31
N MET A 180 0.81 -24.68 4.20
CA MET A 180 1.06 -24.39 5.61
C MET A 180 2.56 -24.42 5.92
N THR A 181 3.00 -23.65 6.92
CA THR A 181 4.40 -23.67 7.36
C THR A 181 4.54 -23.26 8.82
N SER A 182 5.56 -23.79 9.48
CA SER A 182 5.99 -23.34 10.81
C SER A 182 7.04 -22.22 10.76
N ASN A 183 7.62 -21.92 9.58
CA ASN A 183 8.67 -20.92 9.39
C ASN A 183 8.27 -19.86 8.34
N GLY A 184 7.46 -18.89 8.75
CA GLY A 184 6.95 -17.84 7.86
C GLY A 184 8.04 -17.01 7.18
N GLY A 185 9.14 -16.71 7.87
CA GLY A 185 10.25 -15.91 7.33
C GLY A 185 10.97 -16.59 6.15
N GLY A 186 11.25 -17.89 6.27
CA GLY A 186 11.87 -18.66 5.19
C GLY A 186 11.00 -18.76 3.94
N VAL A 187 9.69 -18.95 4.11
CA VAL A 187 8.76 -19.09 2.97
C VAL A 187 8.57 -17.77 2.20
N ILE A 188 8.59 -16.62 2.88
CA ILE A 188 8.50 -15.31 2.20
C ILE A 188 9.64 -15.11 1.19
N ALA A 189 10.86 -15.53 1.55
CA ALA A 189 12.03 -15.45 0.68
C ALA A 189 11.89 -16.35 -0.57
N ASN A 190 11.35 -17.56 -0.40
CA ASN A 190 11.25 -18.56 -1.48
C ASN A 190 9.96 -18.44 -2.32
N MET A 191 9.03 -17.57 -1.95
CA MET A 191 7.71 -17.45 -2.60
C MET A 191 7.76 -17.17 -4.11
N GLN A 192 8.75 -16.41 -4.59
CA GLN A 192 8.91 -16.20 -6.04
C GLN A 192 9.34 -17.47 -6.79
N ALA A 193 10.19 -18.29 -6.17
CA ALA A 193 10.62 -19.56 -6.73
C ALA A 193 9.43 -20.54 -6.80
N ILE A 194 8.66 -20.65 -5.72
CA ILE A 194 7.44 -21.48 -5.66
C ILE A 194 6.46 -21.10 -6.78
N LYS A 195 6.14 -19.80 -6.91
CA LYS A 195 5.23 -19.33 -7.97
C LYS A 195 5.76 -19.59 -9.36
N LYS A 196 7.08 -19.41 -9.58
CA LYS A 196 7.73 -19.67 -10.87
C LYS A 196 7.64 -21.16 -11.22
N GLU A 197 7.86 -22.04 -10.27
CA GLU A 197 7.85 -23.48 -10.51
C GLU A 197 6.45 -24.01 -10.70
N ILE A 198 5.49 -23.66 -9.83
CA ILE A 198 4.09 -24.11 -9.92
C ILE A 198 3.38 -23.54 -11.17
N ALA A 199 3.76 -22.33 -11.59
CA ALA A 199 3.26 -21.68 -12.81
C ALA A 199 1.72 -21.54 -12.91
N ARG A 200 1.01 -21.42 -11.78
CA ARG A 200 -0.44 -21.16 -11.70
C ARG A 200 -0.75 -19.85 -10.95
N SER A 201 -1.98 -19.34 -11.09
CA SER A 201 -2.36 -18.04 -10.51
C SER A 201 -2.37 -18.09 -8.98
N SER A 202 -1.92 -17.02 -8.32
CA SER A 202 -2.04 -16.87 -6.85
C SER A 202 -3.50 -16.84 -6.36
N ALA A 203 -4.48 -16.73 -7.26
CA ALA A 203 -5.89 -16.79 -6.91
C ALA A 203 -6.30 -18.14 -6.28
N ARG A 204 -5.61 -19.24 -6.63
CA ARG A 204 -5.89 -20.58 -6.08
C ARG A 204 -5.05 -20.97 -4.86
N PHE A 205 -4.10 -20.13 -4.44
CA PHE A 205 -3.15 -20.43 -3.36
C PHE A 205 -3.33 -19.50 -2.16
N ARG A 206 -3.16 -20.04 -0.96
CA ARG A 206 -2.85 -19.27 0.26
C ARG A 206 -1.64 -19.88 0.94
N ILE A 207 -0.77 -19.04 1.49
CA ILE A 207 0.33 -19.49 2.36
C ILE A 207 0.03 -19.02 3.79
N LEU A 208 -0.15 -19.98 4.69
CA LEU A 208 -0.61 -19.74 6.06
C LEU A 208 0.37 -20.35 7.08
N GLU A 209 0.49 -19.71 8.24
CA GLU A 209 1.28 -20.25 9.33
C GLU A 209 0.50 -21.32 10.10
N LYS A 210 1.20 -22.38 10.54
CA LYS A 210 0.66 -23.34 11.51
C LYS A 210 0.43 -22.61 12.86
N PRO A 211 -0.65 -22.88 13.61
CA PRO A 211 -0.91 -22.19 14.87
C PRO A 211 0.19 -22.54 15.90
N SER A 212 0.66 -21.52 16.63
CA SER A 212 1.66 -21.74 17.68
C SER A 212 1.17 -22.72 18.75
N ALA A 213 2.06 -23.62 19.18
CA ALA A 213 1.82 -24.49 20.33
C ALA A 213 1.85 -23.75 21.68
N ALA A 214 2.43 -22.53 21.72
CA ALA A 214 2.59 -21.77 22.95
C ALA A 214 1.25 -21.16 23.45
N PRO A 215 1.03 -21.09 24.78
CA PRO A 215 -0.15 -20.43 25.35
C PRO A 215 -0.19 -18.93 24.99
N GLY A 216 -1.28 -18.46 24.40
CA GLY A 216 -1.50 -17.05 24.08
C GLY A 216 -2.58 -16.82 23.01
N ASN A 217 -2.80 -15.56 22.64
CA ASN A 217 -3.78 -15.19 21.60
C ASN A 217 -3.37 -15.62 20.18
N GLY A 218 -2.17 -16.17 19.99
CA GLY A 218 -1.67 -16.62 18.69
C GLY A 218 -2.55 -17.67 18.03
N GLY A 219 -3.16 -18.58 18.80
CA GLY A 219 -4.10 -19.58 18.28
C GLY A 219 -5.41 -18.97 17.75
N LEU A 220 -5.93 -17.92 18.39
CA LEU A 220 -7.13 -17.22 17.95
C LEU A 220 -6.86 -16.40 16.69
N ILE A 221 -5.73 -15.68 16.66
CA ILE A 221 -5.29 -14.92 15.49
C ILE A 221 -5.06 -15.84 14.29
N ALA A 222 -4.43 -17.00 14.51
CA ALA A 222 -4.26 -18.01 13.47
C ALA A 222 -5.60 -18.54 12.96
N LYS A 223 -6.54 -18.89 13.86
CA LYS A 223 -7.89 -19.35 13.46
C LYS A 223 -8.60 -18.31 12.59
N GLU A 224 -8.54 -17.03 12.96
CA GLU A 224 -9.15 -15.94 12.19
C GLU A 224 -8.48 -15.76 10.82
N ARG A 225 -7.15 -15.82 10.75
CA ARG A 225 -6.42 -15.78 9.46
C ARG A 225 -6.82 -16.93 8.54
N TRP A 226 -6.90 -18.15 9.07
CA TRP A 226 -7.34 -19.32 8.33
C TRP A 226 -8.78 -19.17 7.84
N ALA A 227 -9.69 -18.70 8.70
CA ALA A 227 -11.08 -18.45 8.34
C ALA A 227 -11.21 -17.45 7.19
N GLN A 228 -10.48 -16.33 7.27
CA GLN A 228 -10.48 -15.30 6.23
C GLN A 228 -9.85 -15.79 4.91
N ALA A 229 -8.76 -16.55 4.99
CA ALA A 229 -8.09 -17.11 3.83
C ALA A 229 -9.00 -18.07 3.06
N LEU A 230 -9.72 -18.95 3.76
CA LEU A 230 -10.69 -19.87 3.18
C LEU A 230 -11.92 -19.15 2.63
N THR A 231 -12.43 -18.16 3.36
CA THR A 231 -13.52 -17.29 2.88
C THR A 231 -13.14 -16.66 1.55
N GLN A 232 -11.91 -16.15 1.44
CA GLN A 232 -11.41 -15.56 0.20
C GLN A 232 -11.26 -16.59 -0.93
N LEU A 233 -10.67 -17.75 -0.65
CA LEU A 233 -10.55 -18.83 -1.65
C LEU A 233 -11.92 -19.31 -2.14
N ALA A 234 -12.87 -19.54 -1.24
CA ALA A 234 -14.22 -19.97 -1.55
C ALA A 234 -14.94 -18.92 -2.43
N THR A 235 -14.88 -17.65 -2.03
CA THR A 235 -15.51 -16.54 -2.77
C THR A 235 -14.89 -16.36 -4.16
N GLN A 236 -13.58 -16.58 -4.29
CA GLN A 236 -12.84 -16.33 -5.54
C GLN A 236 -12.72 -17.57 -6.44
N ARG A 237 -13.19 -18.77 -6.02
CA ARG A 237 -12.99 -20.03 -6.75
C ARG A 237 -13.44 -19.95 -8.20
N ARG A 238 -14.59 -19.30 -8.46
CA ARG A 238 -15.16 -19.12 -9.81
C ARG A 238 -14.34 -18.19 -10.71
N LEU A 239 -13.53 -17.31 -10.12
CA LEU A 239 -12.70 -16.35 -10.85
C LEU A 239 -11.34 -16.91 -11.24
N ILE A 240 -10.92 -18.05 -10.66
CA ILE A 240 -9.59 -18.62 -10.88
C ILE A 240 -9.35 -18.92 -12.37
N ILE A 241 -10.29 -19.61 -13.03
CA ILE A 241 -10.16 -19.96 -14.46
C ILE A 241 -10.11 -18.68 -15.33
N PRO A 242 -11.03 -17.71 -15.21
CA PRO A 242 -10.91 -16.43 -15.91
C PRO A 242 -9.58 -15.69 -15.66
N MET A 243 -9.10 -15.66 -14.41
CA MET A 243 -7.82 -15.02 -14.07
C MET A 243 -6.63 -15.73 -14.70
N GLU A 244 -6.64 -17.06 -14.76
CA GLU A 244 -5.57 -17.83 -15.38
C GLU A 244 -5.58 -17.74 -16.89
N ASN A 245 -6.76 -17.71 -17.51
CA ASN A 245 -6.88 -17.45 -18.94
C ASN A 245 -6.36 -16.04 -19.27
N PHE A 246 -6.64 -15.05 -18.43
CA PHE A 246 -6.07 -13.71 -18.54
C PHE A 246 -4.54 -13.72 -18.45
N VAL A 247 -3.96 -14.38 -17.43
CA VAL A 247 -2.50 -14.48 -17.28
C VAL A 247 -1.88 -15.24 -18.45
N GLY A 248 -2.50 -16.33 -18.90
CA GLY A 248 -2.04 -17.15 -20.03
C GLY A 248 -2.04 -16.37 -21.34
N ALA A 249 -3.11 -15.63 -21.63
CA ALA A 249 -3.22 -14.78 -22.82
C ALA A 249 -2.13 -13.69 -22.84
N TRP A 250 -1.93 -12.99 -21.72
CA TRP A 250 -0.84 -12.01 -21.59
C TRP A 250 0.54 -12.64 -21.71
N LYS A 251 0.78 -13.79 -21.07
CA LYS A 251 2.07 -14.51 -21.17
C LYS A 251 2.39 -14.86 -22.61
N ALA A 252 1.46 -15.49 -23.32
CA ALA A 252 1.65 -15.86 -24.72
C ALA A 252 1.89 -14.62 -25.60
N SER A 253 1.07 -13.58 -25.43
CA SER A 253 1.18 -12.34 -26.20
C SER A 253 2.53 -11.63 -25.96
N LEU A 254 2.97 -11.52 -24.71
CA LEU A 254 4.26 -10.92 -24.36
C LEU A 254 5.46 -11.74 -24.86
N GLN A 255 5.40 -13.08 -24.79
CA GLN A 255 6.47 -13.93 -25.31
C GLN A 255 6.65 -13.76 -26.81
N ASP A 256 5.56 -13.66 -27.56
CA ASP A 256 5.66 -13.48 -29.00
C ASP A 256 5.95 -12.04 -29.41
N ALA A 257 5.46 -11.04 -28.66
CA ALA A 257 5.86 -9.65 -28.82
C ALA A 257 7.38 -9.50 -28.60
N ALA A 258 7.94 -10.17 -27.60
CA ALA A 258 9.38 -10.19 -27.34
C ALA A 258 10.16 -10.82 -28.50
N LYS A 259 9.75 -11.98 -29.03
CA LYS A 259 10.38 -12.61 -30.22
C LYS A 259 10.30 -11.69 -31.45
N THR A 260 9.16 -11.03 -31.65
CA THR A 260 8.98 -10.09 -32.76
C THR A 260 9.90 -8.88 -32.59
N MET A 261 10.09 -8.41 -31.36
CA MET A 261 11.00 -7.31 -31.05
C MET A 261 12.46 -7.70 -31.26
N GLU A 262 12.84 -8.92 -30.87
CA GLU A 262 14.17 -9.47 -31.13
C GLU A 262 14.49 -9.43 -32.63
N LEU A 263 13.57 -9.89 -33.49
CA LEU A 263 13.76 -9.82 -34.94
C LEU A 263 13.90 -8.39 -35.45
N ARG A 264 13.09 -7.44 -34.96
CA ARG A 264 13.18 -6.03 -35.35
C ARG A 264 14.46 -5.35 -34.88
N LEU A 265 14.96 -5.73 -33.70
CA LEU A 265 16.24 -5.23 -33.20
C LEU A 265 17.41 -5.70 -34.08
N LEU A 266 17.30 -6.88 -34.71
CA LEU A 266 18.28 -7.35 -35.69
C LEU A 266 18.27 -6.51 -36.99
N ASP A 267 17.16 -5.83 -37.30
CA ASP A 267 17.05 -4.93 -38.46
C ASP A 267 17.70 -3.55 -38.19
N LEU A 268 18.04 -3.23 -36.94
CA LEU A 268 18.70 -1.97 -36.59
C LEU A 268 20.20 -2.03 -36.91
N ASP A 269 20.62 -1.23 -37.89
CA ASP A 269 22.03 -1.03 -38.20
C ASP A 269 22.60 0.23 -37.52
N GLY A 270 23.89 0.48 -37.70
CA GLY A 270 24.55 1.66 -37.11
C GLY A 270 23.96 2.99 -37.58
N SER A 271 23.35 3.05 -38.76
CA SER A 271 22.68 4.25 -39.26
C SER A 271 21.35 4.49 -38.53
N ALA A 272 20.59 3.43 -38.27
CA ALA A 272 19.36 3.50 -37.47
C ALA A 272 19.65 3.95 -36.03
N PHE A 273 20.72 3.43 -35.41
CA PHE A 273 21.15 3.88 -34.08
C PHE A 273 21.61 5.34 -34.07
N ALA A 274 22.33 5.80 -35.09
CA ALA A 274 22.73 7.20 -35.19
C ALA A 274 21.53 8.15 -35.32
N VAL A 275 20.48 7.76 -36.06
CA VAL A 275 19.23 8.51 -36.15
C VAL A 275 18.51 8.52 -34.80
N LEU A 276 18.39 7.37 -34.13
CA LEU A 276 17.77 7.29 -32.80
C LEU A 276 18.51 8.15 -31.77
N GLU A 277 19.84 8.17 -31.81
CA GLU A 277 20.65 9.02 -30.95
C GLU A 277 20.41 10.51 -31.24
N ALA A 278 20.39 10.90 -32.52
CA ALA A 278 20.11 12.28 -32.91
C ALA A 278 18.72 12.73 -32.46
N THR A 279 17.70 11.90 -32.66
CA THR A 279 16.32 12.18 -32.21
C THR A 279 16.22 12.27 -30.69
N ALA A 280 16.88 11.36 -29.95
CA ALA A 280 16.91 11.43 -28.49
C ALA A 280 17.54 12.75 -28.01
N LYS A 281 18.64 13.20 -28.65
CA LYS A 281 19.27 14.49 -28.35
C LYS A 281 18.36 15.69 -28.67
N GLU A 282 17.59 15.65 -29.75
CA GLU A 282 16.60 16.69 -30.07
C GLU A 282 15.53 16.81 -28.97
N ASP A 283 15.09 15.67 -28.41
CA ASP A 283 14.14 15.62 -27.29
C ASP A 283 14.80 15.86 -25.91
N SER A 284 16.10 16.17 -25.89
CA SER A 284 16.91 16.30 -24.66
C SER A 284 16.83 15.05 -23.76
N MET A 285 16.72 13.88 -24.36
CA MET A 285 16.71 12.58 -23.68
C MET A 285 18.01 11.83 -23.96
N GLU A 286 18.45 11.03 -22.99
CA GLU A 286 19.51 10.06 -23.26
C GLU A 286 18.96 8.92 -24.14
N VAL A 287 19.80 8.41 -25.05
CA VAL A 287 19.40 7.35 -26.01
C VAL A 287 18.86 6.12 -25.30
N GLU A 288 19.45 5.79 -24.15
CA GLU A 288 19.01 4.69 -23.30
C GLU A 288 17.55 4.88 -22.87
N GLU A 289 17.18 6.08 -22.39
CA GLU A 289 15.83 6.38 -21.92
C GLU A 289 14.83 6.36 -23.07
N TYR A 290 15.21 6.96 -24.19
CA TYR A 290 14.42 6.97 -25.40
C TYR A 290 14.14 5.55 -25.92
N LEU A 291 15.17 4.71 -26.01
CA LEU A 291 15.06 3.33 -26.49
C LEU A 291 14.22 2.46 -25.54
N SER A 292 14.38 2.62 -24.23
CA SER A 292 13.61 1.88 -23.22
C SER A 292 12.11 2.17 -23.33
N ASP A 293 11.73 3.45 -23.45
CA ASP A 293 10.33 3.84 -23.60
C ASP A 293 9.76 3.43 -24.97
N LEU A 294 10.55 3.57 -26.05
CA LEU A 294 10.16 3.11 -27.39
C LEU A 294 9.89 1.60 -27.41
N LEU A 295 10.81 0.80 -26.88
CA LEU A 295 10.68 -0.67 -26.83
C LEU A 295 9.51 -1.09 -25.93
N SER A 296 9.33 -0.46 -24.78
CA SER A 296 8.20 -0.72 -23.87
C SER A 296 6.84 -0.48 -24.55
N ARG A 297 6.69 0.69 -25.20
CA ARG A 297 5.46 1.05 -25.94
C ARG A 297 5.25 0.11 -27.12
N ARG A 298 6.31 -0.29 -27.81
CA ARG A 298 6.21 -1.20 -28.95
C ARG A 298 5.82 -2.62 -28.51
N VAL A 299 6.43 -3.17 -27.46
CA VAL A 299 6.04 -4.47 -26.90
C VAL A 299 4.55 -4.47 -26.51
N THR A 300 4.08 -3.37 -25.93
CA THR A 300 2.66 -3.21 -25.59
C THR A 300 1.77 -3.21 -26.84
N ALA A 301 2.12 -2.43 -27.87
CA ALA A 301 1.36 -2.38 -29.12
C ALA A 301 1.31 -3.74 -29.84
N GLU A 302 2.43 -4.45 -29.90
CA GLU A 302 2.51 -5.81 -30.47
C GLU A 302 1.65 -6.81 -29.66
N ALA A 303 1.61 -6.65 -28.33
CA ALA A 303 0.79 -7.50 -27.47
C ALA A 303 -0.73 -7.23 -27.64
N GLU A 304 -1.12 -6.00 -28.00
CA GLU A 304 -2.50 -5.58 -28.23
C GLU A 304 -3.05 -6.01 -29.60
N GLU A 305 -2.21 -6.02 -30.63
CA GLU A 305 -2.58 -6.26 -32.05
C GLU A 305 -3.36 -7.57 -32.26
N ARG A 306 -3.10 -8.58 -31.43
CA ARG A 306 -3.66 -9.94 -31.58
C ARG A 306 -5.07 -10.11 -31.03
N GLY A 307 -5.59 -9.16 -30.25
CA GLY A 307 -6.97 -9.14 -29.74
C GLY A 307 -7.34 -10.21 -28.69
N ASP A 308 -6.55 -11.28 -28.52
CA ASP A 308 -6.83 -12.33 -27.53
C ASP A 308 -6.71 -11.84 -26.09
N VAL A 309 -5.77 -10.93 -25.83
CA VAL A 309 -5.64 -10.21 -24.57
C VAL A 309 -6.96 -9.48 -24.24
N LEU A 310 -7.53 -8.73 -25.20
CA LEU A 310 -8.76 -7.98 -25.01
C LEU A 310 -9.95 -8.90 -24.71
N LYS A 311 -10.03 -10.07 -25.38
CA LYS A 311 -11.07 -11.08 -25.09
C LYS A 311 -10.95 -11.60 -23.66
N SER A 312 -9.74 -11.95 -23.21
CA SER A 312 -9.53 -12.44 -21.84
C SER A 312 -9.81 -11.37 -20.78
N VAL A 313 -9.50 -10.09 -21.04
CA VAL A 313 -9.81 -8.97 -20.15
C VAL A 313 -11.32 -8.82 -20.00
N LYS A 314 -12.07 -8.83 -21.11
CA LYS A 314 -13.54 -8.73 -21.08
C LYS A 314 -14.19 -9.90 -20.35
N ALA A 315 -13.71 -11.12 -20.58
CA ALA A 315 -14.20 -12.31 -19.88
C ALA A 315 -13.97 -12.22 -18.36
N LEU A 316 -12.77 -11.78 -17.94
CA LEU A 316 -12.47 -11.55 -16.53
C LEU A 316 -13.34 -10.44 -15.92
N GLN A 317 -13.51 -9.32 -16.63
CA GLN A 317 -14.38 -8.22 -16.18
C GLN A 317 -15.83 -8.69 -15.96
N GLN A 318 -16.40 -9.44 -16.90
CA GLN A 318 -17.75 -9.97 -16.79
C GLN A 318 -17.90 -10.94 -15.60
N ALA A 319 -16.90 -11.80 -15.38
CA ALA A 319 -16.87 -12.66 -14.20
C ALA A 319 -16.80 -11.85 -12.90
N MET A 320 -15.95 -10.82 -12.87
CA MET A 320 -15.81 -9.93 -11.70
C MET A 320 -17.07 -9.11 -11.41
N GLU A 321 -17.78 -8.63 -12.43
CA GLU A 321 -19.03 -7.87 -12.24
C GLU A 321 -20.10 -8.71 -11.52
N THR A 322 -20.16 -10.00 -11.85
CA THR A 322 -21.11 -10.96 -11.24
C THR A 322 -20.83 -11.14 -9.74
N ASP A 323 -19.56 -11.19 -9.35
CA ASP A 323 -19.15 -11.47 -7.96
C ASP A 323 -18.65 -10.22 -7.19
N ARG A 324 -18.74 -9.02 -7.78
CA ARG A 324 -18.16 -7.77 -7.26
C ARG A 324 -18.54 -7.48 -5.81
N ASN A 325 -19.81 -7.64 -5.48
CA ASN A 325 -20.34 -7.36 -4.15
C ASN A 325 -19.86 -8.35 -3.09
N LYS A 326 -19.43 -9.56 -3.50
CA LYS A 326 -18.85 -10.58 -2.62
C LYS A 326 -17.34 -10.36 -2.43
N ILE A 327 -16.64 -9.89 -3.47
CA ILE A 327 -15.17 -9.74 -3.46
C ILE A 327 -14.71 -8.46 -2.76
N MET A 328 -15.35 -7.31 -3.05
CA MET A 328 -14.89 -6.00 -2.59
C MET A 328 -14.78 -5.84 -1.05
N PRO A 329 -15.66 -6.45 -0.23
CA PRO A 329 -15.54 -6.36 1.24
C PRO A 329 -14.37 -7.17 1.83
N ILE A 330 -13.75 -8.08 1.08
CA ILE A 330 -12.75 -9.06 1.57
C ILE A 330 -11.33 -8.67 1.11
N LEU A 331 -11.04 -7.38 0.94
CA LEU A 331 -9.68 -6.87 0.70
C LEU A 331 -8.89 -6.83 2.02
N ASN A 332 -8.69 -8.01 2.63
CA ASN A 332 -8.08 -8.10 3.96
C ASN A 332 -6.55 -8.10 3.87
N ARG A 333 -5.94 -7.12 4.52
CA ARG A 333 -4.49 -7.07 4.76
C ARG A 333 -4.10 -8.10 5.82
N GLY A 334 -2.98 -8.79 5.62
CA GLY A 334 -2.35 -9.64 6.64
C GLY A 334 -3.00 -11.01 6.87
N VAL A 335 -3.79 -11.49 5.90
CA VAL A 335 -4.34 -12.86 5.89
C VAL A 335 -3.29 -13.88 5.47
N GLU A 336 -2.44 -13.52 4.51
CA GLU A 336 -1.32 -14.33 4.02
C GLU A 336 0.02 -13.77 4.47
N LEU A 337 1.06 -14.61 4.41
CA LEU A 337 2.46 -14.19 4.61
C LEU A 337 2.93 -13.12 3.61
N ARG A 338 2.28 -12.98 2.43
CA ARG A 338 2.53 -11.89 1.46
C ARG A 338 1.24 -11.50 0.74
N ASP A 339 0.86 -10.24 0.82
CA ASP A 339 -0.44 -9.73 0.36
C ASP A 339 -0.53 -9.60 -1.18
N ALA A 340 -1.71 -9.84 -1.78
CA ALA A 340 -2.00 -9.48 -3.16
C ALA A 340 -1.84 -7.97 -3.43
N GLN A 341 -2.05 -7.13 -2.40
CA GLN A 341 -1.75 -5.70 -2.45
C GLN A 341 -0.26 -5.43 -2.72
N PHE A 342 0.66 -6.27 -2.21
CA PHE A 342 2.08 -6.17 -2.56
C PHE A 342 2.29 -6.33 -4.06
N GLY A 343 1.63 -7.31 -4.69
CA GLY A 343 1.74 -7.57 -6.13
C GLY A 343 1.32 -6.35 -6.97
N ILE A 344 0.16 -5.77 -6.66
CA ILE A 344 -0.34 -4.57 -7.35
C ILE A 344 0.59 -3.38 -7.09
N ARG A 345 0.95 -3.13 -5.84
CA ARG A 345 1.78 -1.97 -5.48
C ARG A 345 3.19 -2.08 -6.06
N SER A 346 3.78 -3.28 -6.12
CA SER A 346 5.05 -3.53 -6.80
C SER A 346 4.93 -3.28 -8.30
N LEU A 347 3.88 -3.80 -8.94
CA LEU A 347 3.64 -3.57 -10.37
C LEU A 347 3.49 -2.07 -10.67
N MET A 348 2.70 -1.36 -9.86
CA MET A 348 2.50 0.08 -10.01
C MET A 348 3.80 0.84 -9.76
N SER A 349 4.61 0.46 -8.77
CA SER A 349 5.88 1.12 -8.47
C SER A 349 6.84 1.10 -9.67
N ASP A 350 6.94 -0.03 -10.38
CA ASP A 350 7.80 -0.16 -11.58
C ASP A 350 7.33 0.68 -12.79
N VAL A 351 6.03 1.06 -12.83
CA VAL A 351 5.49 2.01 -13.81
C VAL A 351 5.92 3.44 -13.51
N ILE A 352 6.15 3.77 -12.25
CA ILE A 352 6.44 5.13 -11.78
C ILE A 352 7.94 5.39 -11.68
N TRP A 353 8.70 4.37 -11.27
CA TRP A 353 10.12 4.49 -10.93
C TRP A 353 10.98 3.64 -11.86
N HIS A 354 12.16 4.15 -12.21
CA HIS A 354 13.21 3.34 -12.80
C HIS A 354 13.84 2.42 -11.74
N ARG A 355 14.28 1.23 -12.17
CA ARG A 355 14.97 0.27 -11.29
C ARG A 355 16.43 0.68 -11.07
N PRO A 356 17.07 0.26 -9.95
CA PRO A 356 18.43 0.69 -9.60
C PRO A 356 19.47 0.52 -10.72
N ALA A 357 19.41 -0.58 -11.46
CA ALA A 357 20.30 -0.83 -12.61
C ALA A 357 20.27 0.26 -13.70
N TRP A 358 19.28 1.16 -13.68
CA TRP A 358 19.14 2.26 -14.63
C TRP A 358 19.81 3.56 -14.18
N TRP A 359 19.60 3.92 -12.91
CA TRP A 359 19.93 5.27 -12.40
C TRP A 359 21.07 5.26 -11.39
N GLN A 360 21.43 4.09 -10.86
CA GLN A 360 22.50 3.97 -9.89
C GLN A 360 23.84 4.24 -10.59
N ALA A 361 24.57 5.24 -10.11
CA ALA A 361 25.90 5.52 -10.61
C ALA A 361 26.82 4.33 -10.28
N HIS A 362 27.41 3.73 -11.31
CA HIS A 362 28.46 2.72 -11.19
C HIS A 362 29.87 3.34 -11.17
N GLU A 363 29.96 4.64 -11.47
CA GLU A 363 31.18 5.45 -11.44
C GLU A 363 31.16 6.32 -10.16
N ASP A 364 32.27 6.36 -9.44
CA ASP A 364 32.41 7.24 -8.28
C ASP A 364 32.35 8.72 -8.68
N VAL A 365 31.90 9.58 -7.76
CA VAL A 365 31.95 11.03 -7.96
C VAL A 365 33.43 11.44 -8.13
N PRO A 366 33.81 12.10 -9.25
CA PRO A 366 35.20 12.49 -9.48
C PRO A 366 35.68 13.41 -8.34
N ALA A 367 36.83 13.17 -7.73
CA ALA A 367 37.29 13.92 -6.56
C ALA A 367 37.46 15.43 -6.81
N VAL A 368 37.32 16.25 -5.77
CA VAL A 368 37.66 17.68 -5.85
C VAL A 368 39.18 17.82 -5.93
N PRO A 369 39.73 18.58 -6.90
CA PRO A 369 41.18 18.82 -6.98
C PRO A 369 41.75 19.39 -5.68
N GLU A 370 42.83 18.78 -5.20
CA GLU A 370 43.58 19.29 -4.05
C GLU A 370 44.29 20.61 -4.40
N PRO A 371 44.49 21.52 -3.43
CA PRO A 371 45.31 22.71 -3.67
C PRO A 371 46.73 22.30 -4.07
N GLU A 372 47.27 22.87 -5.14
CA GLU A 372 48.71 22.84 -5.38
C GLU A 372 49.40 23.44 -4.14
N VAL A 373 50.13 22.60 -3.41
CA VAL A 373 51.05 23.05 -2.38
C VAL A 373 52.21 23.71 -3.12
N VAL A 374 52.14 25.03 -3.26
CA VAL A 374 53.33 25.80 -3.61
C VAL A 374 54.24 25.72 -2.38
N GLU A 375 55.25 24.85 -2.43
CA GLU A 375 56.34 24.89 -1.45
C GLU A 375 57.02 26.25 -1.57
N ALA A 376 56.63 27.19 -0.71
CA ALA A 376 57.41 28.38 -0.46
C ALA A 376 58.75 27.90 0.13
N ALA A 377 59.85 28.21 -0.56
CA ALA A 377 61.19 27.99 -0.06
C ALA A 377 61.31 28.54 1.37
N PRO A 378 61.95 27.82 2.32
CA PRO A 378 62.08 28.30 3.67
C PRO A 378 62.97 29.54 3.69
N ASP A 379 62.40 30.68 4.08
CA ASP A 379 63.17 31.81 4.57
C ASP A 379 63.87 31.37 5.87
N GLU A 380 65.16 31.04 5.74
CA GLU A 380 66.11 31.00 6.84
C GLU A 380 66.26 32.43 7.37
N ASP A 381 65.47 32.82 8.38
CA ASP A 381 65.84 33.79 9.42
C ASP A 381 64.63 34.10 10.32
N ALA A 382 64.36 33.22 11.29
CA ALA A 382 63.76 33.54 12.59
C ALA A 382 63.79 32.31 13.51
N ALA A 383 65.00 31.92 13.92
CA ALA A 383 65.21 31.01 15.05
C ALA A 383 65.59 31.85 16.28
N GLU A 384 64.69 31.93 17.27
CA GLU A 384 64.87 32.23 18.71
C GLU A 384 63.47 32.61 19.24
N GLU A 385 62.82 32.00 20.22
CA GLU A 385 63.13 30.97 21.21
C GLU A 385 61.86 30.11 21.43
N VAL A 386 62.03 28.79 21.55
CA VAL A 386 61.01 27.90 22.13
C VAL A 386 61.43 27.63 23.57
N GLY A 387 60.71 28.23 24.52
CA GLY A 387 60.74 27.86 25.92
C GLY A 387 59.54 26.99 26.26
N ASP A 388 59.79 25.70 26.43
CA ASP A 388 58.88 24.67 26.93
C ASP A 388 58.41 24.98 28.37
N ALA A 389 57.10 24.95 28.60
CA ALA A 389 56.51 24.74 29.93
C ALA A 389 55.02 24.37 29.80
N GLY A 390 54.77 23.08 29.62
CA GLY A 390 53.58 22.48 30.20
C GLY A 390 53.62 22.61 31.73
N GLY A 391 52.55 23.16 32.32
CA GLY A 391 52.28 23.07 33.76
C GLY A 391 52.29 24.41 34.49
N ALA A 392 51.13 25.06 34.57
CA ALA A 392 50.57 25.61 35.81
C ALA A 392 49.26 26.34 35.51
N LEU A 393 48.16 25.67 35.86
CA LEU A 393 46.90 26.32 36.20
C LEU A 393 47.14 27.26 37.40
N ASP A 394 47.54 28.50 37.16
CA ASP A 394 47.23 29.65 38.04
C ASP A 394 47.76 30.94 37.40
N GLY A 395 46.87 31.71 36.75
CA GLY A 395 47.29 33.00 36.16
C GLY A 395 46.29 33.67 35.22
N THR A 396 45.30 32.96 34.70
CA THR A 396 44.25 33.56 33.85
C THR A 396 43.16 34.30 34.63
N ALA A 397 43.18 34.24 35.98
CA ALA A 397 42.24 34.98 36.82
C ALA A 397 42.59 36.47 36.98
N ASP A 398 43.84 36.88 36.70
CA ASP A 398 44.29 38.26 36.97
C ASP A 398 44.38 39.18 35.74
N LEU A 399 44.43 38.61 34.51
CA LEU A 399 44.23 39.39 33.27
C LEU A 399 42.75 39.62 32.95
N ALA A 400 41.85 38.75 33.44
CA ALA A 400 40.40 38.92 33.33
C ALA A 400 39.81 39.96 34.30
N ARG A 401 40.58 40.45 35.28
CA ARG A 401 40.15 41.49 36.24
C ARG A 401 40.45 42.93 35.81
N ARG A 402 41.28 43.15 34.78
CA ARG A 402 41.69 44.51 34.34
C ARG A 402 41.20 44.94 32.95
N ALA A 403 40.61 44.05 32.16
CA ALA A 403 39.87 44.43 30.96
C ALA A 403 38.36 44.35 31.28
N GLY A 404 37.63 45.46 31.11
CA GLY A 404 36.19 45.46 31.36
C GLY A 404 35.48 44.37 30.55
N LYS A 405 34.43 43.75 31.11
CA LYS A 405 33.65 42.65 30.49
C LYS A 405 33.30 42.87 29.01
N GLY A 406 33.16 44.13 28.56
CA GLY A 406 32.90 44.47 27.16
C GLY A 406 34.05 44.17 26.19
N GLU A 407 35.31 44.25 26.62
CA GLU A 407 36.47 44.09 25.72
C GLU A 407 36.84 42.62 25.49
N VAL A 408 36.63 41.76 26.50
CA VAL A 408 36.78 40.30 26.36
C VAL A 408 35.67 39.73 25.46
N VAL A 409 34.43 40.21 25.61
CA VAL A 409 33.31 39.80 24.74
C VAL A 409 33.55 40.26 23.31
N ARG A 410 34.00 41.50 23.09
CA ARG A 410 34.33 42.03 21.76
C ARG A 410 35.44 41.24 21.06
N ARG A 411 36.52 40.87 21.78
CA ARG A 411 37.59 40.04 21.22
C ARG A 411 37.13 38.61 20.91
N LEU A 412 36.25 38.03 21.74
CA LEU A 412 35.68 36.72 21.44
C LEU A 412 34.77 36.77 20.20
N GLU A 413 33.96 37.82 20.06
CA GLU A 413 33.13 38.04 18.88
C GLU A 413 33.98 38.27 17.62
N GLU A 414 35.08 39.01 17.71
CA GLU A 414 36.04 39.22 16.62
C GLU A 414 36.74 37.91 16.21
N VAL A 415 37.16 37.09 17.17
CA VAL A 415 37.78 35.78 16.89
C VAL A 415 36.77 34.79 16.28
N MET A 416 35.54 34.75 16.79
CA MET A 416 34.47 33.93 16.20
C MET A 416 34.07 34.42 14.81
N ALA A 417 34.06 35.74 14.58
CA ALA A 417 33.80 36.31 13.26
C ALA A 417 34.95 36.02 12.28
N GLY A 418 36.20 36.09 12.73
CA GLY A 418 37.40 35.71 11.96
C GLY A 418 37.37 34.24 11.54
N ALA A 419 37.16 33.33 12.49
CA ALA A 419 37.04 31.90 12.22
C ALA A 419 35.87 31.57 11.27
N ARG A 420 34.75 32.29 11.40
CA ARG A 420 33.60 32.16 10.48
C ARG A 420 33.93 32.64 9.07
N ASN A 421 34.67 33.74 8.93
CA ASN A 421 35.09 34.26 7.63
C ASN A 421 36.11 33.33 6.96
N GLU A 422 37.08 32.78 7.70
CA GLU A 422 38.03 31.79 7.18
C GLU A 422 37.32 30.51 6.72
N HIS A 423 36.34 30.02 7.49
CA HIS A 423 35.53 28.86 7.09
C HIS A 423 34.67 29.14 5.85
N LEU A 424 34.09 30.34 5.73
CA LEU A 424 33.34 30.78 4.54
C LEU A 424 34.25 30.89 3.31
N ASP A 425 35.47 31.41 3.48
CA ASP A 425 36.47 31.53 2.41
C ASP A 425 36.99 30.16 1.96
N ALA A 426 37.25 29.24 2.90
CA ALA A 426 37.61 27.86 2.59
C ALA A 426 36.49 27.11 1.85
N HIS A 427 35.23 27.30 2.26
CA HIS A 427 34.06 26.73 1.60
C HIS A 427 33.88 27.30 0.18
N ALA A 428 33.99 28.61 -0.01
CA ALA A 428 33.92 29.25 -1.31
C ALA A 428 35.06 28.78 -2.25
N LYS A 429 36.28 28.64 -1.73
CA LYS A 429 37.43 28.08 -2.46
C LYS A 429 37.20 26.63 -2.87
N ARG A 430 36.58 25.80 -2.00
CA ARG A 430 36.20 24.43 -2.33
C ARG A 430 35.16 24.38 -3.46
N LEU A 431 34.10 25.19 -3.38
CA LEU A 431 33.08 25.29 -4.44
C LEU A 431 33.69 25.67 -5.79
N GLN A 432 34.66 26.60 -5.80
CA GLN A 432 35.36 26.99 -7.03
C GLN A 432 36.23 25.86 -7.59
N ARG A 433 36.96 25.11 -6.75
CA ARG A 433 37.79 23.96 -7.19
C ARG A 433 36.96 22.79 -7.71
N ALA A 434 35.77 22.60 -7.16
CA ALA A 434 34.87 21.51 -7.56
C ALA A 434 34.20 21.72 -8.93
N ALA A 435 34.26 22.95 -9.49
CA ALA A 435 33.78 23.23 -10.82
C ALA A 435 34.78 22.75 -11.89
N THR A 436 34.83 21.43 -12.10
CA THR A 436 35.63 20.79 -13.16
C THR A 436 34.73 20.25 -14.27
N VAL A 437 35.30 20.09 -15.48
CA VAL A 437 34.58 19.50 -16.63
C VAL A 437 34.09 18.08 -16.31
N GLU A 438 34.93 17.27 -15.68
CA GLU A 438 34.61 15.88 -15.30
C GLU A 438 33.44 15.81 -14.32
N ARG A 439 33.44 16.63 -13.26
CA ARG A 439 32.34 16.68 -12.29
C ARG A 439 31.05 17.21 -12.93
N LEU A 440 31.15 18.18 -13.83
CA LEU A 440 30.00 18.68 -14.59
C LEU A 440 29.40 17.61 -15.51
N GLN A 441 30.23 16.83 -16.20
CA GLN A 441 29.79 15.71 -17.03
C GLN A 441 29.14 14.62 -16.18
N TRP A 442 29.74 14.26 -15.05
CA TRP A 442 29.17 13.30 -14.10
C TRP A 442 27.80 13.77 -13.59
N LEU A 443 27.68 15.04 -13.17
CA LEU A 443 26.43 15.62 -12.70
C LEU A 443 25.34 15.52 -13.77
N LYS A 444 25.63 15.93 -15.01
CA LYS A 444 24.68 15.86 -16.14
C LYS A 444 24.25 14.42 -16.44
N ARG A 445 25.17 13.47 -16.33
CA ARG A 445 24.92 12.06 -16.63
C ARG A 445 24.06 11.37 -15.57
N HIS A 446 24.18 11.75 -14.29
CA HIS A 446 23.56 11.02 -13.18
C HIS A 446 22.42 11.79 -12.46
N VAL A 447 22.40 13.12 -12.51
CA VAL A 447 21.34 13.95 -11.92
C VAL A 447 20.38 14.43 -13.01
N ARG A 448 19.74 13.47 -13.69
CA ARG A 448 18.78 13.69 -14.77
C ARG A 448 17.43 14.19 -14.26
N PHE A 449 16.56 14.58 -15.19
CA PHE A 449 15.17 14.91 -14.86
C PHE A 449 14.48 13.72 -14.18
N GLY A 450 13.80 13.97 -13.06
CA GLY A 450 13.15 12.93 -12.26
C GLY A 450 14.06 12.26 -11.21
N THR A 451 15.36 12.56 -11.17
CA THR A 451 16.28 12.00 -10.17
C THR A 451 15.94 12.49 -8.76
N VAL A 452 15.86 11.57 -7.80
CA VAL A 452 15.66 11.85 -6.39
C VAL A 452 16.98 11.70 -5.65
N LEU A 453 17.39 12.78 -5.00
CA LEU A 453 18.55 12.82 -4.13
C LEU A 453 18.11 12.83 -2.66
N LYS A 454 18.91 12.22 -1.80
CA LYS A 454 18.81 12.30 -0.36
C LYS A 454 20.10 12.88 0.20
N GLU A 455 19.99 13.87 1.07
CA GLU A 455 21.13 14.39 1.82
C GLU A 455 21.70 13.31 2.77
N ARG A 456 23.03 13.16 2.83
CA ARG A 456 23.70 12.16 3.70
C ARG A 456 23.68 12.52 5.20
N ARG A 457 23.26 13.73 5.56
CA ARG A 457 23.22 14.23 6.94
C ARG A 457 22.13 13.50 7.75
N ALA A 458 22.25 13.49 9.09
CA ALA A 458 21.20 12.95 9.97
C ALA A 458 19.89 13.74 9.74
N ASN A 459 18.79 13.02 9.46
CA ASN A 459 17.50 13.57 8.98
C ASN A 459 17.57 14.25 7.60
N GLY A 460 18.47 13.80 6.73
CA GLY A 460 18.64 14.33 5.38
C GLY A 460 17.33 14.35 4.59
N ARG A 461 17.09 15.48 3.93
CA ARG A 461 15.87 15.72 3.16
C ARG A 461 15.95 15.04 1.80
N TYR A 462 14.78 14.79 1.21
CA TYR A 462 14.68 14.34 -0.17
C TYR A 462 14.42 15.51 -1.09
N ILE A 463 15.10 15.53 -2.22
CA ILE A 463 14.91 16.52 -3.27
C ILE A 463 14.72 15.81 -4.62
N LEU A 464 13.71 16.23 -5.37
CA LEU A 464 13.42 15.74 -6.71
C LEU A 464 13.89 16.75 -7.74
N ASN A 465 14.75 16.34 -8.68
CA ASN A 465 15.13 17.17 -9.83
C ASN A 465 13.96 17.27 -10.81
N VAL A 466 13.50 18.49 -11.06
CA VAL A 466 12.49 18.79 -12.09
C VAL A 466 13.00 19.79 -13.14
N THR A 467 14.32 19.96 -13.22
CA THR A 467 14.99 20.76 -14.26
C THR A 467 14.95 20.02 -15.58
N GLN A 468 14.48 20.66 -16.65
CA GLN A 468 14.44 20.02 -17.96
C GLN A 468 15.86 19.86 -18.51
N ALA A 469 16.10 18.79 -19.25
CA ALA A 469 17.44 18.48 -19.77
C ALA A 469 17.96 19.55 -20.74
N CYS A 470 17.09 20.19 -21.53
CA CYS A 470 17.44 21.31 -22.41
C CYS A 470 18.07 22.50 -21.67
N ASP A 471 17.73 22.70 -20.39
CA ASP A 471 18.24 23.81 -19.58
C ASP A 471 19.66 23.55 -19.05
N VAL A 472 20.09 22.29 -19.02
CA VAL A 472 21.35 21.88 -18.36
C VAL A 472 22.35 21.24 -19.33
N GLN A 473 21.89 20.49 -20.33
CA GLN A 473 22.77 19.74 -21.23
C GLN A 473 23.77 20.64 -21.96
N HIS A 474 23.34 21.83 -22.40
CA HIS A 474 24.19 22.79 -23.12
C HIS A 474 25.06 23.68 -22.23
N VAL A 475 24.91 23.64 -20.90
CA VAL A 475 25.64 24.53 -19.99
C VAL A 475 27.15 24.21 -20.02
N LEU A 476 27.98 25.18 -20.35
CA LEU A 476 29.43 25.06 -20.32
C LEU A 476 30.00 25.37 -18.92
N LEU A 477 31.25 25.00 -18.68
CA LEU A 477 31.86 25.13 -17.34
C LEU A 477 31.93 26.58 -16.84
N ASP A 478 32.11 27.53 -17.74
CA ASP A 478 32.10 28.97 -17.45
C ASP A 478 30.72 29.51 -17.05
N GLN A 479 29.65 28.81 -17.44
CA GLN A 479 28.25 29.19 -17.21
C GLN A 479 27.64 28.59 -15.93
N VAL A 480 28.36 27.70 -15.23
CA VAL A 480 27.83 26.98 -14.05
C VAL A 480 27.48 27.87 -12.85
N LYS A 481 27.96 29.12 -12.85
CA LYS A 481 27.64 30.12 -11.81
C LYS A 481 26.29 30.80 -12.05
N ASP A 482 25.83 30.81 -13.30
CA ASP A 482 24.61 31.51 -13.73
C ASP A 482 23.46 30.53 -13.99
N ALA A 483 23.78 29.27 -14.31
CA ALA A 483 22.81 28.20 -14.44
C ALA A 483 22.52 27.52 -13.08
N GLY A 484 21.27 27.12 -12.87
CA GLY A 484 20.81 26.46 -11.66
C GLY A 484 19.87 25.31 -11.95
N TYR A 485 19.82 24.35 -11.02
CA TYR A 485 18.81 23.30 -11.03
C TYR A 485 17.54 23.80 -10.35
N LEU A 486 16.39 23.23 -10.70
CA LEU A 486 15.13 23.32 -9.96
C LEU A 486 14.83 21.97 -9.29
N PHE A 487 14.90 21.96 -7.96
CA PHE A 487 14.49 20.84 -7.14
C PHE A 487 13.20 21.13 -6.38
N ILE A 488 12.42 20.09 -6.09
CA ILE A 488 11.29 20.15 -5.16
C ILE A 488 11.62 19.32 -3.92
N ARG A 489 11.52 19.91 -2.74
CA ARG A 489 11.71 19.19 -1.47
C ARG A 489 10.54 18.28 -1.17
N GLY A 490 10.81 17.13 -0.58
CA GLY A 490 9.78 16.21 -0.14
C GLY A 490 10.20 15.32 1.02
N ASP A 491 9.19 14.63 1.54
CA ASP A 491 9.33 13.70 2.66
C ASP A 491 8.81 12.32 2.25
N LEU A 492 9.42 11.27 2.80
CA LEU A 492 9.00 9.90 2.57
C LEU A 492 8.11 9.45 3.72
N ALA A 493 6.88 9.02 3.42
CA ALA A 493 5.91 8.58 4.43
C ALA A 493 5.21 7.27 4.02
N PRO A 494 4.64 6.53 4.99
CA PRO A 494 3.79 5.37 4.68
C PRO A 494 2.59 5.78 3.82
N VAL A 495 2.24 4.99 2.82
CA VAL A 495 1.12 5.30 1.91
C VAL A 495 -0.22 5.42 2.65
N ASP A 496 -0.35 4.72 3.77
CA ASP A 496 -1.58 4.68 4.56
C ASP A 496 -1.78 5.90 5.46
N ALA A 497 -0.76 6.77 5.58
CA ALA A 497 -0.80 7.92 6.48
C ALA A 497 -1.68 9.08 5.96
N GLY A 498 -2.08 9.06 4.69
CA GLY A 498 -2.85 10.13 4.05
C GLY A 498 -2.05 11.44 3.91
N VAL A 499 -2.37 12.24 2.89
CA VAL A 499 -1.68 13.52 2.65
C VAL A 499 -2.39 14.66 3.37
N SER A 500 -1.87 15.09 4.52
CA SER A 500 -2.33 16.28 5.24
C SER A 500 -1.70 17.56 4.65
N GLY A 501 -2.16 17.99 3.47
CA GLY A 501 -1.58 19.19 2.83
C GLY A 501 -2.40 19.90 1.74
N GLY A 502 -3.58 19.38 1.39
CA GLY A 502 -4.42 19.93 0.32
C GLY A 502 -3.69 19.99 -1.03
N GLY A 503 -4.12 20.89 -1.93
CA GLY A 503 -3.58 20.99 -3.28
C GLY A 503 -2.07 21.27 -3.39
N LYS A 504 -1.40 21.70 -2.31
CA LYS A 504 -0.01 22.19 -2.29
C LYS A 504 1.05 21.11 -2.01
N MET A 505 0.61 19.88 -1.78
CA MET A 505 1.46 18.69 -1.76
C MET A 505 1.18 17.85 -3.01
N VAL A 506 2.20 17.20 -3.55
CA VAL A 506 2.06 16.18 -4.60
C VAL A 506 2.61 14.87 -4.07
N GLU A 507 1.77 13.86 -4.03
CA GLU A 507 2.22 12.51 -3.77
C GLU A 507 2.72 11.91 -5.08
N SER A 508 4.02 11.59 -5.16
CA SER A 508 4.47 10.62 -6.15
C SER A 508 4.18 9.24 -5.59
N GLN A 509 3.38 8.51 -6.36
CA GLN A 509 2.81 7.19 -6.10
C GLN A 509 3.87 6.14 -5.65
N TYR A 510 3.40 4.99 -5.17
CA TYR A 510 4.16 3.89 -4.53
C TYR A 510 5.67 3.84 -4.83
N PHE A 511 6.50 4.05 -3.81
CA PHE A 511 7.94 3.83 -3.80
C PHE A 511 8.28 2.58 -2.99
N LEU A 512 9.07 1.70 -3.59
CA LEU A 512 9.53 0.45 -2.98
C LEU A 512 11.06 0.47 -2.88
N SER A 513 11.58 0.62 -1.67
CA SER A 513 13.03 0.63 -1.43
C SER A 513 13.64 -0.77 -1.46
N ASP A 514 12.88 -1.80 -1.07
CA ASP A 514 13.31 -3.21 -1.06
C ASP A 514 12.13 -4.11 -1.46
N ARG A 515 12.36 -5.05 -2.37
CA ARG A 515 11.35 -6.01 -2.85
C ARG A 515 10.93 -7.05 -1.83
N ASN A 516 11.70 -7.22 -0.76
CA ASN A 516 11.45 -8.22 0.27
C ASN A 516 10.68 -7.64 1.46
N VAL A 517 10.49 -6.32 1.51
CA VAL A 517 9.80 -5.65 2.60
C VAL A 517 8.42 -5.19 2.14
N ASP A 518 7.37 -5.64 2.83
CA ASP A 518 5.97 -5.26 2.57
C ASP A 518 5.61 -3.88 3.15
N SER A 519 6.55 -2.93 3.09
CA SER A 519 6.35 -1.55 3.52
C SER A 519 6.40 -0.63 2.30
N PHE A 520 5.23 -0.21 1.83
CA PHE A 520 5.15 0.77 0.76
C PHE A 520 5.17 2.17 1.34
N LYS A 521 6.00 3.01 0.74
CA LYS A 521 6.09 4.43 1.08
C LYS A 521 5.70 5.25 -0.15
N ALA A 522 5.35 6.51 0.06
CA ALA A 522 5.16 7.48 -1.00
C ALA A 522 5.97 8.73 -0.66
N PHE A 523 6.48 9.39 -1.69
CA PHE A 523 7.09 10.70 -1.50
C PHE A 523 6.03 11.78 -1.60
N HIS A 524 6.06 12.69 -0.63
CA HIS A 524 5.20 13.85 -0.57
C HIS A 524 6.04 15.08 -0.91
N TRP A 525 5.92 15.55 -2.15
CA TRP A 525 6.60 16.73 -2.66
C TRP A 525 5.87 18.00 -2.24
N ASN A 526 6.60 18.88 -1.55
CA ASN A 526 6.10 20.16 -1.09
C ASN A 526 6.37 21.25 -2.14
N LEU A 527 5.33 21.58 -2.89
CA LEU A 527 5.41 22.58 -3.97
C LEU A 527 5.71 24.00 -3.47
N ARG A 528 5.57 24.27 -2.16
CA ARG A 528 5.93 25.57 -1.57
C ARG A 528 7.41 25.73 -1.28
N GLN A 529 8.19 24.65 -1.38
CA GLN A 529 9.61 24.64 -1.06
C GLN A 529 10.43 24.24 -2.29
N PRO A 530 10.37 25.01 -3.40
CA PRO A 530 11.34 24.85 -4.46
C PRO A 530 12.73 25.18 -3.93
N TYR A 531 13.72 24.45 -4.42
CA TYR A 531 15.12 24.62 -4.07
C TYR A 531 15.92 24.76 -5.36
N THR A 532 16.55 25.92 -5.56
CA THR A 532 17.23 26.25 -6.82
C THR A 532 18.72 26.52 -6.62
N PRO A 533 19.55 25.50 -6.33
CA PRO A 533 20.99 25.68 -6.19
C PRO A 533 21.63 26.00 -7.55
N ARG A 534 22.69 26.81 -7.53
CA ARG A 534 23.53 26.98 -8.72
C ARG A 534 24.25 25.67 -9.01
N ILE A 535 24.58 25.45 -10.28
CA ILE A 535 25.35 24.27 -10.67
C ILE A 535 26.71 24.25 -9.94
N SER A 536 27.37 25.41 -9.79
CA SER A 536 28.61 25.53 -9.00
C SER A 536 28.49 25.03 -7.57
N ASP A 537 27.36 25.32 -6.91
CA ASP A 537 27.14 24.99 -5.50
C ASP A 537 26.90 23.48 -5.37
N LEU A 538 26.04 22.94 -6.25
CA LEU A 538 25.75 21.51 -6.30
C LEU A 538 27.01 20.69 -6.64
N LEU A 539 27.86 21.19 -7.55
CA LEU A 539 29.12 20.54 -7.89
C LEU A 539 30.07 20.43 -6.70
N GLY A 540 30.08 21.37 -5.77
CA GLY A 540 30.93 21.28 -4.57
C GLY A 540 30.35 20.44 -3.44
N GLU A 541 29.07 20.09 -3.53
CA GLU A 541 28.32 19.33 -2.53
C GLU A 541 27.90 17.94 -3.02
N LEU A 542 28.35 17.45 -4.19
CA LEU A 542 27.92 16.16 -4.75
C LEU A 542 28.05 15.00 -3.76
N GLU A 543 29.12 14.99 -2.95
CA GLU A 543 29.39 13.97 -1.94
C GLU A 543 28.37 13.98 -0.78
N ASP A 544 27.74 15.12 -0.52
CA ASP A 544 26.72 15.29 0.52
C ASP A 544 25.37 14.69 0.10
N TYR A 545 25.22 14.26 -1.15
CA TYR A 545 24.01 13.64 -1.66
C TYR A 545 24.22 12.16 -1.98
N MET A 546 23.10 11.43 -1.99
CA MET A 546 23.02 10.09 -2.57
C MET A 546 21.81 10.01 -3.48
N ILE A 547 21.95 9.37 -4.63
CA ILE A 547 20.81 9.06 -5.50
C ILE A 547 20.05 7.91 -4.87
N VAL A 548 18.75 8.08 -4.66
CA VAL A 548 17.88 7.05 -4.04
C VAL A 548 16.82 6.51 -4.99
N GLY A 549 16.65 7.13 -6.15
CA GLY A 549 15.68 6.74 -7.15
C GLY A 549 15.64 7.71 -8.33
N GLN A 550 14.99 7.29 -9.42
CA GLN A 550 14.63 8.18 -10.53
C GLN A 550 13.19 7.89 -10.93
N LEU A 551 12.35 8.93 -10.93
CA LEU A 551 10.99 8.87 -11.48
C LEU A 551 11.07 8.75 -13.00
N ARG A 552 10.16 7.98 -13.60
CA ARG A 552 9.94 8.03 -15.05
C ARG A 552 9.46 9.41 -15.47
N TYR A 553 9.75 9.76 -16.71
CA TYR A 553 9.51 11.09 -17.28
C TYR A 553 8.09 11.62 -17.01
N GLU A 554 7.05 10.83 -17.30
CA GLU A 554 5.64 11.22 -17.11
C GLU A 554 5.29 11.54 -15.64
N SER A 555 5.88 10.78 -14.71
CA SER A 555 5.66 10.95 -13.27
C SER A 555 6.38 12.19 -12.73
N ALA A 556 7.60 12.46 -13.18
CA ALA A 556 8.33 13.68 -12.85
C ALA A 556 7.63 14.92 -13.46
N TYR A 557 7.17 14.82 -14.70
CA TYR A 557 6.43 15.88 -15.38
C TYR A 557 5.13 16.23 -14.66
N ARG A 558 4.42 15.26 -14.09
CA ARG A 558 3.22 15.53 -13.27
C ARG A 558 3.54 16.44 -12.07
N VAL A 559 4.68 16.25 -11.41
CA VAL A 559 5.11 17.11 -10.29
C VAL A 559 5.43 18.51 -10.81
N LEU A 560 6.20 18.61 -11.90
CA LEU A 560 6.53 19.89 -12.55
C LEU A 560 5.29 20.66 -13.01
N ALA A 561 4.34 20.00 -13.69
CA ALA A 561 3.11 20.63 -14.18
C ALA A 561 2.26 21.18 -13.03
N LYS A 562 2.19 20.44 -11.90
CA LYS A 562 1.46 20.91 -10.72
C LYS A 562 2.18 22.05 -10.00
N PHE A 563 3.52 22.03 -9.96
CA PHE A 563 4.32 23.17 -9.49
C PHE A 563 4.07 24.41 -10.37
N ALA A 564 4.18 24.27 -11.69
CA ALA A 564 3.96 25.34 -12.65
C ALA A 564 2.55 25.93 -12.51
N SER A 565 1.51 25.09 -12.45
CA SER A 565 0.13 25.53 -12.23
C SER A 565 -0.06 26.33 -10.93
N GLN A 566 0.72 26.07 -9.89
CA GLN A 566 0.68 26.84 -8.65
C GLN A 566 1.48 28.13 -8.72
N ALA A 567 2.66 28.08 -9.35
CA ALA A 567 3.52 29.24 -9.53
C ALA A 567 2.87 30.28 -10.46
N THR A 568 2.14 29.85 -11.48
CA THR A 568 1.42 30.72 -12.43
C THR A 568 0.08 31.23 -11.91
N ARG A 569 -0.35 30.77 -10.73
CA ARG A 569 -1.64 31.18 -10.15
C ARG A 569 -1.52 32.61 -9.62
N VAL A 570 -1.77 33.57 -10.51
CA VAL A 570 -2.03 34.95 -10.13
C VAL A 570 -3.28 34.97 -9.25
N ALA A 571 -3.27 35.78 -8.19
CA ALA A 571 -4.45 35.98 -7.35
C ALA A 571 -5.56 36.61 -8.20
N GLU A 572 -6.39 35.79 -8.82
CA GLU A 572 -7.60 36.27 -9.45
C GLU A 572 -8.53 36.81 -8.34
N MET A 573 -8.99 38.05 -8.49
CA MET A 573 -10.09 38.55 -7.68
C MET A 573 -11.27 37.61 -7.89
N ARG A 574 -11.56 36.79 -6.87
CA ARG A 574 -12.77 35.97 -6.88
C ARG A 574 -13.95 36.92 -6.80
N MET A 575 -14.66 37.08 -7.91
CA MET A 575 -15.91 37.83 -7.92
C MET A 575 -16.91 37.13 -7.00
N PRO A 576 -17.45 37.81 -5.97
CA PRO A 576 -18.46 37.22 -5.12
C PRO A 576 -19.69 36.92 -5.99
N LYS A 577 -20.15 35.66 -5.98
CA LYS A 577 -21.33 35.24 -6.73
C LYS A 577 -22.55 35.35 -5.83
N PHE A 578 -23.37 36.36 -6.08
CA PHE A 578 -24.71 36.48 -5.51
C PHE A 578 -25.71 35.98 -6.54
N PHE A 579 -26.49 34.99 -6.16
CA PHE A 579 -27.54 34.43 -6.99
C PHE A 579 -28.89 35.00 -6.58
N ARG A 580 -29.81 35.09 -7.53
CA ARG A 580 -31.23 35.37 -7.26
C ARG A 580 -32.02 34.09 -7.48
N TRP A 581 -32.56 33.52 -6.41
CA TRP A 581 -33.33 32.28 -6.44
C TRP A 581 -34.82 32.59 -6.37
N PRO A 582 -35.65 32.06 -7.29
CA PRO A 582 -37.09 32.11 -7.18
C PRO A 582 -37.57 31.43 -5.90
N VAL A 583 -38.62 32.00 -5.30
CA VAL A 583 -39.20 31.50 -4.06
C VAL A 583 -40.67 31.18 -4.28
N HIS A 584 -41.03 29.94 -3.97
CA HIS A 584 -42.42 29.47 -3.94
C HIS A 584 -42.81 29.20 -2.49
N ILE A 585 -43.92 29.77 -2.06
CA ILE A 585 -44.42 29.63 -0.69
C ILE A 585 -45.58 28.64 -0.72
N TYR A 586 -45.41 27.50 -0.07
CA TYR A 586 -46.44 26.49 0.10
C TYR A 586 -46.98 26.52 1.52
N GLN A 587 -48.30 26.45 1.67
CA GLN A 587 -48.99 26.32 2.94
C GLN A 587 -49.65 24.95 3.03
N LEU A 588 -49.61 24.34 4.21
CA LEU A 588 -50.24 23.05 4.45
C LEU A 588 -51.73 23.20 4.80
N ASP A 589 -52.61 22.60 4.00
CA ASP A 589 -54.06 22.65 4.20
C ASP A 589 -54.58 21.66 5.27
N ARG A 590 -55.89 21.69 5.55
CA ARG A 590 -56.56 20.78 6.50
C ARG A 590 -56.52 19.31 6.05
N GLN A 591 -56.34 19.04 4.75
CA GLN A 591 -56.19 17.69 4.19
C GLN A 591 -54.73 17.21 4.18
N LYS A 592 -53.80 17.96 4.79
CA LYS A 592 -52.35 17.69 4.79
C LYS A 592 -51.74 17.69 3.38
N LYS A 593 -52.20 18.58 2.50
CA LYS A 593 -51.63 18.81 1.18
C LYS A 593 -50.98 20.19 1.12
N TRP A 594 -49.85 20.26 0.42
CA TRP A 594 -49.17 21.52 0.14
C TRP A 594 -49.91 22.28 -0.95
N VAL A 595 -50.26 23.53 -0.66
CA VAL A 595 -50.94 24.44 -1.57
C VAL A 595 -50.05 25.66 -1.80
N LEU A 596 -49.78 26.00 -3.05
CA LEU A 596 -48.99 27.17 -3.43
C LEU A 596 -49.81 28.45 -3.20
N ILE A 597 -49.29 29.38 -2.39
CA ILE A 597 -50.03 30.60 -2.01
C ILE A 597 -49.53 31.87 -2.70
N ASN A 598 -48.34 31.86 -3.31
CA ASN A 598 -47.79 33.05 -4.01
C ASN A 598 -47.86 32.97 -5.54
N ARG A 599 -48.90 32.33 -6.11
CA ARG A 599 -49.05 32.13 -7.56
C ARG A 599 -48.92 33.42 -8.38
N ASP A 600 -49.57 34.48 -7.91
CA ASP A 600 -49.65 35.76 -8.62
C ASP A 600 -48.61 36.79 -8.11
N VAL A 601 -47.78 36.40 -7.13
CA VAL A 601 -46.79 37.28 -6.50
C VAL A 601 -45.40 36.65 -6.61
N PRO A 602 -44.64 36.99 -7.66
CA PRO A 602 -43.30 36.46 -7.82
C PRO A 602 -42.38 36.98 -6.71
N LEU A 603 -41.71 36.06 -6.03
CA LEU A 603 -40.74 36.37 -4.98
C LEU A 603 -39.38 35.82 -5.35
N SER A 604 -38.34 36.56 -4.97
CA SER A 604 -36.96 36.11 -5.10
C SER A 604 -36.21 36.26 -3.78
N SER A 605 -35.08 35.57 -3.67
CA SER A 605 -34.14 35.74 -2.56
C SER A 605 -32.73 35.86 -3.09
N SER A 606 -31.90 36.61 -2.39
CA SER A 606 -30.46 36.64 -2.63
C SER A 606 -29.81 35.45 -1.95
N ALA A 607 -28.99 34.70 -2.68
CA ALA A 607 -28.33 33.49 -2.20
C ALA A 607 -26.83 33.53 -2.50
N TRP A 608 -25.98 33.17 -1.53
CA TRP A 608 -24.55 33.00 -1.75
C TRP A 608 -23.99 31.86 -0.91
N HIS A 609 -22.94 31.22 -1.40
CA HIS A 609 -22.31 30.08 -0.74
C HIS A 609 -21.15 30.54 0.14
N MET A 610 -21.11 30.08 1.39
CA MET A 610 -19.98 30.25 2.30
C MET A 610 -19.28 28.91 2.50
N ASP A 611 -18.01 28.82 2.11
CA ASP A 611 -17.20 27.60 2.23
C ASP A 611 -17.21 27.09 3.68
N GLY A 612 -17.66 25.84 3.87
CA GLY A 612 -17.77 25.20 5.19
C GLY A 612 -19.00 25.60 6.03
N GLN A 613 -19.82 26.58 5.60
CA GLN A 613 -20.99 27.06 6.36
C GLN A 613 -22.34 26.89 5.65
N GLY A 614 -22.35 26.56 4.34
CA GLY A 614 -23.56 26.29 3.55
C GLY A 614 -24.05 27.49 2.76
N TRP A 615 -25.32 27.46 2.33
CA TRP A 615 -25.93 28.55 1.56
C TRP A 615 -26.57 29.58 2.48
N GLN A 616 -26.22 30.85 2.31
CA GLN A 616 -26.88 31.95 2.99
C GLN A 616 -27.94 32.55 2.08
N ILE A 617 -29.17 32.68 2.60
CA ILE A 617 -30.34 33.15 1.84
C ILE A 617 -30.90 34.39 2.54
N GLN A 618 -31.16 35.46 1.80
CA GLN A 618 -31.68 36.71 2.34
C GLN A 618 -32.70 37.33 1.39
N PHE A 619 -33.84 37.74 1.94
CA PHE A 619 -34.86 38.48 1.21
C PHE A 619 -34.60 39.97 1.34
N SER A 620 -34.97 40.77 0.32
CA SER A 620 -35.05 42.22 0.54
C SER A 620 -36.13 42.52 1.59
N ILE A 621 -36.09 43.73 2.17
CA ILE A 621 -37.10 44.13 3.15
C ILE A 621 -38.49 44.13 2.50
N GLU A 622 -38.59 44.54 1.25
CA GLU A 622 -39.83 44.54 0.48
C GLU A 622 -40.31 43.10 0.18
N GLU A 623 -39.41 42.21 -0.27
CA GLU A 623 -39.74 40.80 -0.55
C GLU A 623 -40.13 40.03 0.71
N ALA A 624 -39.46 40.30 1.84
CA ALA A 624 -39.80 39.71 3.13
C ALA A 624 -41.16 40.23 3.65
N ALA A 625 -41.46 41.51 3.47
CA ALA A 625 -42.76 42.07 3.85
C ALA A 625 -43.90 41.46 3.02
N LEU A 626 -43.72 41.35 1.70
CA LEU A 626 -44.69 40.70 0.81
C LEU A 626 -44.89 39.22 1.17
N ALA A 627 -43.80 38.50 1.45
CA ALA A 627 -43.87 37.11 1.89
C ALA A 627 -44.65 36.94 3.21
N VAL A 628 -44.44 37.83 4.18
CA VAL A 628 -45.16 37.82 5.47
C VAL A 628 -46.63 38.18 5.28
N GLU A 629 -46.95 39.12 4.38
CA GLU A 629 -48.32 39.48 4.01
C GLU A 629 -49.05 38.34 3.28
N LEU A 630 -48.36 37.56 2.43
CA LEU A 630 -48.94 36.35 1.82
C LEU A 630 -49.21 35.27 2.86
N CYS A 631 -48.40 35.23 3.91
CA CYS A 631 -48.60 34.37 5.07
C CYS A 631 -49.60 34.98 6.09
N ARG A 632 -50.24 36.12 5.80
CA ARG A 632 -51.14 36.82 6.73
C ARG A 632 -52.43 36.05 7.03
N ASP A 633 -52.85 35.21 6.09
CA ASP A 633 -54.02 34.31 6.21
C ASP A 633 -53.61 32.91 6.72
N LEU A 634 -52.52 32.83 7.49
CA LEU A 634 -52.06 31.60 8.13
C LEU A 634 -53.12 31.05 9.10
N VAL A 635 -54.02 30.21 8.58
CA VAL A 635 -54.97 29.43 9.38
C VAL A 635 -54.20 28.47 10.28
N VAL A 636 -53.98 28.85 11.53
CA VAL A 636 -53.61 27.91 12.60
C VAL A 636 -54.93 27.42 13.19
N PRO A 637 -55.38 26.19 12.90
CA PRO A 637 -56.63 25.72 13.47
C PRO A 637 -56.48 25.61 15.00
N HIS A 638 -57.13 26.50 15.73
CA HIS A 638 -57.70 26.12 17.01
C HIS A 638 -58.90 25.19 16.75
N ARG A 639 -59.19 24.32 17.71
CA ARG A 639 -59.98 23.08 17.58
C ARG A 639 -61.20 23.18 16.65
N GLU A 640 -61.61 22.04 16.08
CA GLU A 640 -62.82 21.93 15.23
C GLU A 640 -63.99 22.73 15.81
N GLY A 641 -64.34 23.84 15.14
CA GLY A 641 -65.46 24.72 15.51
C GLY A 641 -65.11 26.15 15.92
N GLU A 642 -63.83 26.51 16.10
CA GLU A 642 -63.41 27.90 16.34
C GLU A 642 -63.03 28.64 15.03
N ALA A 643 -63.16 29.97 15.02
CA ALA A 643 -62.76 30.81 13.89
C ALA A 643 -61.23 30.79 13.75
N ASP A 644 -60.75 30.77 12.52
CA ASP A 644 -59.32 30.76 12.22
C ASP A 644 -58.69 32.12 12.65
N ASP A 645 -57.75 32.10 13.59
CA ASP A 645 -57.05 33.30 14.06
C ASP A 645 -55.80 33.57 13.19
N PRO A 646 -55.57 34.83 12.75
CA PRO A 646 -54.39 35.20 11.95
C PRO A 646 -53.10 35.10 12.78
N MET A 647 -51.97 34.88 12.10
CA MET A 647 -50.65 34.89 12.74
C MET A 647 -50.43 36.16 13.57
N SER A 648 -49.91 36.00 14.79
CA SER A 648 -49.68 37.12 15.71
C SER A 648 -48.70 38.15 15.11
N GLU A 649 -48.87 39.43 15.46
CA GLU A 649 -47.93 40.49 15.04
C GLU A 649 -46.49 40.24 15.54
N GLU A 650 -46.33 39.54 16.66
CA GLU A 650 -45.03 39.13 17.18
C GLU A 650 -44.35 38.08 16.28
N ASP A 651 -45.11 37.08 15.82
CA ASP A 651 -44.58 36.03 14.94
C ASP A 651 -44.35 36.54 13.51
N LYS A 652 -45.17 37.48 13.04
CA LYS A 652 -44.89 38.26 11.81
C LYS A 652 -43.57 39.00 11.94
N GLY A 653 -43.34 39.69 13.05
CA GLY A 653 -42.07 40.37 13.33
C GLY A 653 -40.87 39.42 13.33
N LYS A 654 -41.01 38.23 13.94
CA LYS A 654 -39.95 37.20 13.96
C LYS A 654 -39.66 36.63 12.57
N LEU A 655 -40.69 36.32 11.78
CA LEU A 655 -40.54 35.80 10.42
C LEU A 655 -39.92 36.85 9.49
N MET A 656 -40.40 38.09 9.54
CA MET A 656 -39.87 39.23 8.79
C MET A 656 -38.38 39.43 9.07
N ASN A 657 -37.99 39.43 10.35
CA ASN A 657 -36.60 39.62 10.77
C ASN A 657 -35.70 38.44 10.36
N ALA A 658 -36.22 37.21 10.41
CA ALA A 658 -35.46 36.03 9.98
C ALA A 658 -35.23 35.99 8.46
N LEU A 659 -36.24 36.37 7.66
CA LEU A 659 -36.11 36.47 6.20
C LEU A 659 -35.17 37.62 5.77
N SER A 660 -35.23 38.76 6.46
CA SER A 660 -34.43 39.94 6.12
C SER A 660 -33.00 39.92 6.66
N ARG A 661 -32.72 39.27 7.80
CA ARG A 661 -31.33 39.04 8.28
C ARG A 661 -30.65 37.86 7.60
N GLY A 662 -31.45 36.95 7.05
CA GLY A 662 -31.02 35.81 6.27
C GLY A 662 -30.87 34.52 7.06
N VAL A 663 -31.02 33.41 6.34
CA VAL A 663 -31.10 32.04 6.85
C VAL A 663 -29.97 31.21 6.26
N THR A 664 -29.26 30.46 7.10
CA THR A 664 -28.20 29.53 6.68
C THR A 664 -28.77 28.13 6.44
N LEU A 665 -28.57 27.60 5.23
CA LEU A 665 -29.01 26.25 4.83
C LEU A 665 -27.80 25.30 4.77
N LYS A 666 -27.70 24.41 5.77
CA LYS A 666 -26.63 23.39 5.84
C LYS A 666 -27.01 22.01 5.29
N GLY A 667 -28.30 21.65 5.33
CA GLY A 667 -28.79 20.32 4.93
C GLY A 667 -29.96 20.35 3.95
N GLY A 668 -30.20 21.49 3.28
CA GLY A 668 -31.30 21.65 2.32
C GLY A 668 -32.67 22.00 2.94
N THR A 669 -32.83 21.93 4.26
CA THR A 669 -34.01 22.43 5.00
C THR A 669 -33.60 23.13 6.29
N GLN A 670 -34.25 24.24 6.65
CA GLN A 670 -33.98 24.96 7.90
C GLN A 670 -35.25 25.69 8.41
N PRO A 671 -35.60 25.60 9.71
CA PRO A 671 -36.67 26.42 10.29
C PRO A 671 -36.37 27.93 10.19
N ILE A 672 -37.40 28.76 9.97
CA ILE A 672 -37.25 30.22 9.84
C ILE A 672 -38.16 30.94 10.83
N GLY A 673 -37.60 31.78 11.70
CA GLY A 673 -38.36 32.67 12.59
C GLY A 673 -39.11 31.96 13.74
N SER A 674 -40.06 31.08 13.41
CA SER A 674 -40.91 30.31 14.32
C SER A 674 -40.96 28.82 13.93
N SER A 675 -41.66 27.99 14.73
CA SER A 675 -41.86 26.56 14.44
C SER A 675 -42.78 26.28 13.24
N LEU A 676 -43.47 27.31 12.73
CA LEU A 676 -44.48 27.21 11.67
C LEU A 676 -43.95 27.51 10.26
N ALA A 677 -42.67 27.88 10.11
CA ALA A 677 -42.06 28.17 8.81
C ALA A 677 -40.74 27.42 8.60
N THR A 678 -40.47 27.00 7.36
CA THR A 678 -39.25 26.27 6.99
C THR A 678 -38.76 26.67 5.61
N ALA A 679 -37.49 27.03 5.48
CA ALA A 679 -36.81 27.18 4.20
C ALA A 679 -36.41 25.81 3.68
N VAL A 680 -36.66 25.56 2.40
CA VAL A 680 -36.35 24.31 1.72
C VAL A 680 -35.65 24.66 0.41
N ARG A 681 -34.42 24.22 0.23
CA ARG A 681 -33.72 24.36 -1.05
C ARG A 681 -34.08 23.18 -1.94
N VAL A 682 -34.59 23.44 -3.14
CA VAL A 682 -34.82 22.43 -4.18
C VAL A 682 -33.89 22.74 -5.35
N VAL A 683 -33.22 21.71 -5.87
CA VAL A 683 -32.35 21.86 -7.04
C VAL A 683 -33.15 21.44 -8.26
N ALA A 684 -33.44 22.38 -9.14
CA ALA A 684 -34.39 22.22 -10.23
C ALA A 684 -34.08 23.17 -11.41
N ALA A 685 -34.51 22.78 -12.60
CA ALA A 685 -34.53 23.68 -13.75
C ALA A 685 -35.64 24.73 -13.58
N THR A 686 -35.45 25.92 -14.14
CA THR A 686 -36.33 27.09 -13.95
C THR A 686 -37.75 26.91 -14.52
N ASP A 687 -37.99 25.83 -15.27
CA ASP A 687 -39.24 25.49 -15.97
C ASP A 687 -40.00 24.31 -15.33
N GLN A 688 -39.59 23.84 -14.14
CA GLN A 688 -40.34 22.80 -13.43
C GLN A 688 -41.76 23.22 -13.09
N SER A 689 -42.69 22.28 -13.26
CA SER A 689 -44.10 22.50 -12.95
C SER A 689 -44.35 22.60 -11.44
N GLU A 690 -45.43 23.29 -11.05
CA GLU A 690 -45.86 23.38 -9.65
C GLU A 690 -46.00 21.99 -8.98
N SER A 691 -46.46 20.99 -9.75
CA SER A 691 -46.64 19.62 -9.25
C SER A 691 -45.32 18.92 -8.90
N GLU A 692 -44.27 19.16 -9.66
CA GLU A 692 -42.94 18.57 -9.44
C GLU A 692 -42.22 19.22 -8.25
N LEU A 693 -42.43 20.53 -8.06
CA LEU A 693 -41.92 21.27 -6.91
C LEU A 693 -42.60 20.82 -5.61
N ALA A 694 -43.92 20.57 -5.65
CA ALA A 694 -44.66 20.03 -4.50
C ALA A 694 -44.21 18.61 -4.13
N GLU A 695 -43.96 17.74 -5.12
CA GLU A 695 -43.42 16.40 -4.86
C GLU A 695 -42.00 16.45 -4.27
N SER A 696 -41.17 17.36 -4.77
CA SER A 696 -39.81 17.58 -4.25
C SER A 696 -39.82 18.15 -2.83
N LEU A 697 -40.79 19.01 -2.52
CA LEU A 697 -41.03 19.49 -1.17
C LEU A 697 -41.44 18.34 -0.23
N GLU A 698 -42.38 17.47 -0.64
CA GLU A 698 -42.85 16.36 0.19
C GLU A 698 -41.73 15.38 0.57
N LYS A 699 -40.78 15.14 -0.34
CA LYS A 699 -39.59 14.32 -0.08
C LYS A 699 -38.66 14.92 0.98
N LYS A 700 -38.65 16.25 1.13
CA LYS A 700 -37.77 16.98 2.07
C LYS A 700 -38.46 17.35 3.38
N VAL A 701 -39.74 17.67 3.31
CA VAL A 701 -40.57 18.04 4.46
C VAL A 701 -41.90 17.29 4.32
N ASN A 702 -42.00 16.18 5.04
CA ASN A 702 -43.20 15.34 5.02
C ASN A 702 -44.40 16.11 5.63
N ALA A 703 -45.45 16.33 4.83
CA ALA A 703 -46.67 17.03 5.22
C ALA A 703 -47.31 16.47 6.49
N LYS A 704 -47.29 15.15 6.68
CA LYS A 704 -47.90 14.47 7.84
C LYS A 704 -47.21 14.83 9.16
N SER A 705 -45.94 15.23 9.11
CA SER A 705 -45.13 15.58 10.28
C SER A 705 -45.27 17.03 10.75
N LYS A 706 -45.96 17.88 9.98
CA LYS A 706 -46.08 19.32 10.24
C LYS A 706 -47.51 19.70 10.64
N PRO A 707 -47.70 20.74 11.46
CA PRO A 707 -49.03 21.22 11.81
C PRO A 707 -49.76 21.78 10.58
N VAL A 708 -51.10 21.74 10.59
CA VAL A 708 -51.90 22.44 9.57
C VAL A 708 -51.58 23.93 9.65
N GLY A 709 -51.47 24.58 8.50
CA GLY A 709 -50.99 25.96 8.41
C GLY A 709 -49.47 26.10 8.38
N HIS A 710 -48.68 25.03 8.46
CA HIS A 710 -47.21 25.14 8.30
C HIS A 710 -46.84 25.69 6.92
N VAL A 711 -45.85 26.58 6.85
CA VAL A 711 -45.37 27.21 5.62
C VAL A 711 -43.99 26.69 5.24
N ALA A 712 -43.84 26.35 3.97
CA ALA A 712 -42.56 26.01 3.37
C ALA A 712 -42.16 27.06 2.32
N PHE A 713 -41.02 27.69 2.53
CA PHE A 713 -40.35 28.57 1.57
C PHE A 713 -39.45 27.72 0.69
N VAL A 714 -39.94 27.35 -0.49
CA VAL A 714 -39.22 26.54 -1.46
C VAL A 714 -38.36 27.44 -2.34
N LEU A 715 -37.05 27.36 -2.13
CA LEU A 715 -36.02 28.13 -2.81
C LEU A 715 -35.45 27.29 -3.96
N VAL A 716 -35.69 27.73 -5.19
CA VAL A 716 -35.30 26.99 -6.40
C VAL A 716 -33.89 27.38 -6.82
N SER A 717 -32.98 26.41 -6.80
CA SER A 717 -31.57 26.59 -7.14
C SER A 717 -31.24 25.83 -8.42
N ALA A 718 -30.58 26.50 -9.37
CA ALA A 718 -30.03 25.85 -10.56
C ALA A 718 -28.68 25.14 -10.29
N HIS A 719 -28.15 25.24 -9.08
CA HIS A 719 -26.84 24.69 -8.70
C HIS A 719 -27.04 23.51 -7.74
N LYS A 720 -26.27 22.42 -7.90
CA LYS A 720 -26.27 21.26 -6.98
C LYS A 720 -25.54 21.60 -5.69
#